data_AF-A0A5M5BYK9-F1
#
_entry.id   AF-A0A5M5BYK9-F1
#
_cell.length_a   1.000
_cell.length_b   1.000
_cell.length_c   1.000
_cell.angle_alpha   90.00
_cell.angle_beta   90.00
_cell.angle_gamma   90.00
#
_symmetry.space_group_name_H-M   'P 1'
#
loop_
_entity.id
_entity.type
_entity.pdbx_description
1 polymer ?
#
loop_
_entity_poly.entity_id
_entity_poly.type
_entity_poly.pdbx_seq_one_letter_code
_entity_poly.pdbx_strand_id
1 'polypeptide(L)'
;NCGAELYTQGILDKYGVKVLGTSVEAIMYTEDRDLFVKKLNEIEMKTPVSQAVENMEDAIAAARRIGYPVMVRSAYALGGLGSGICADEEEFLKLAESSFAFSKQILVEESLKGWKEIEFEVIRDANDHCFTVASMENFDPLGIHTGESIVVAPTCSLDDKELTLLKELSTKCIRHLGIVGECNIQYAFNSDTDDYRVIEVNARLSRSSALASKATGYPLAFVAAKVALGYTLDQIGEMGTPNSAYVAPQLDYYICKIPRWDLTKFAGVSREIGSSMKSVGEIMSIGRSFEEIIQKGLRMIGQGMHGFVGNDELHFDDLDKELSRPTDLRVFAIAQAMEEGYTIERIHDLTKIDPWFLGKLKNIVDYKAKLSTYNKVEDIPADVMREAKVLGFSDFQIARFVLNPTGNMEKENLAVRAHRKSMGILPAVKRINTVASEHPELTNYLYMTYAVEGYDVNYYKNEKSVVVLGSGAYRIGSSVEFDWCSVNAVQTARKLGYKSIMINYNPETVSTDYDMCDRLYFDELSFERVLDVIDLEQPRGVIVSVGGQIPNNLAMKLYRQSVPVLGTSPISIDRAENRNKFSAMLDQLGIDQPAWMELTSLEEVKGFVEKVGYPVLVRPSYVLSGAAMNVCYDDEELENFLKMAAEVSKEYPVVVSQFLENTKEIEFDAVAQNGEVVEYAISEHVEFAGVHSGDATLVFPAQKIYFATARRIKKISRQIAKELNISGPFNIQFLARNNEVKVIECNLRASRSFPFVSKVLKRNFIETATRIMLDAPYSRPDKSAFDIDWIGVKASQFSFSRLHKADPVLGVDMSSTGEVGCIGDDFSEALLNAMIATGFKIPERAVMFSSGAMKSKVDLLDASRMLFAKGYQIYATAGTAAFLNAHGVDATPVYWPDEKPGAENNVMKMIADHKFDLIVNIPKNHSKRELTNGYRIRRGAIDHNIPLITNARLASAFIEAFCELKLGDIQIKSWQEYK
;
A
#
# COMPACT_ATOMS: atom_id res chain seq x y z
N ASN A 1 -21.97 -5.58 1.40
CA ASN A 1 -21.74 -5.96 -0.02
C ASN A 1 -22.78 -5.24 -0.88
N CYS A 2 -22.38 -4.43 -1.86
CA CYS A 2 -23.32 -3.64 -2.69
C CYS A 2 -24.24 -4.50 -3.56
N GLY A 3 -23.72 -5.56 -4.19
CA GLY A 3 -24.51 -6.45 -5.04
C GLY A 3 -25.61 -7.19 -4.26
N ALA A 4 -25.26 -7.67 -3.05
CA ALA A 4 -26.24 -8.27 -2.15
C ALA A 4 -27.33 -7.27 -1.71
N GLU A 5 -26.96 -6.02 -1.39
CA GLU A 5 -27.92 -4.97 -1.00
C GLU A 5 -28.88 -4.61 -2.16
N LEU A 6 -28.38 -4.50 -3.39
CA LEU A 6 -29.21 -4.27 -4.57
C LEU A 6 -30.19 -5.43 -4.82
N TYR A 7 -29.79 -6.66 -4.52
CA TYR A 7 -30.62 -7.84 -4.63
C TYR A 7 -31.72 -7.88 -3.54
N THR A 8 -31.35 -7.68 -2.27
CA THR A 8 -32.29 -7.70 -1.14
C THR A 8 -33.30 -6.57 -1.19
N GLN A 9 -32.93 -5.41 -1.74
CA GLN A 9 -33.85 -4.29 -1.99
C GLN A 9 -34.73 -4.47 -3.25
N GLY A 10 -34.56 -5.56 -4.02
CA GLY A 10 -35.31 -5.82 -5.25
C GLY A 10 -34.96 -4.88 -6.40
N ILE A 11 -33.84 -4.16 -6.34
CA ILE A 11 -33.42 -3.20 -7.37
C ILE A 11 -33.00 -3.93 -8.64
N LEU A 12 -32.26 -5.04 -8.52
CA LEU A 12 -31.83 -5.82 -9.68
C LEU A 12 -33.03 -6.36 -10.48
N ASP A 13 -34.04 -6.90 -9.78
CA ASP A 13 -35.28 -7.40 -10.38
C ASP A 13 -36.08 -6.27 -11.03
N LYS A 14 -36.25 -5.14 -10.33
CA LYS A 14 -36.93 -3.94 -10.84
C LYS A 14 -36.39 -3.48 -12.20
N TYR A 15 -35.08 -3.58 -12.43
CA TYR A 15 -34.44 -3.16 -13.68
C TYR A 15 -34.07 -4.32 -14.61
N GLY A 16 -34.46 -5.57 -14.29
CA GLY A 16 -34.17 -6.74 -15.11
C GLY A 16 -32.67 -7.07 -15.24
N VAL A 17 -31.86 -6.73 -14.25
CA VAL A 17 -30.40 -6.94 -14.24
C VAL A 17 -30.08 -8.33 -13.71
N LYS A 18 -29.52 -9.19 -14.57
CA LYS A 18 -29.07 -10.55 -14.17
C LYS A 18 -27.67 -10.51 -13.57
N VAL A 19 -27.47 -11.29 -12.51
CA VAL A 19 -26.14 -11.58 -11.96
C VAL A 19 -25.52 -12.73 -12.74
N LEU A 20 -24.27 -12.57 -13.18
CA LEU A 20 -23.52 -13.55 -13.97
C LEU A 20 -22.45 -14.23 -13.10
N GLY A 21 -22.17 -15.52 -13.37
CA GLY A 21 -21.27 -16.34 -12.56
C GLY A 21 -21.95 -16.84 -11.28
N THR A 22 -21.28 -16.69 -10.15
CA THR A 22 -21.80 -17.10 -8.84
C THR A 22 -23.07 -16.34 -8.47
N SER A 23 -24.10 -17.08 -8.04
CA SER A 23 -25.39 -16.51 -7.59
C SER A 23 -25.25 -15.63 -6.34
N VAL A 24 -26.18 -14.68 -6.16
CA VAL A 24 -26.18 -13.82 -4.96
C VAL A 24 -26.43 -14.65 -3.71
N GLU A 25 -27.24 -15.69 -3.79
CA GLU A 25 -27.49 -16.64 -2.73
C GLU A 25 -26.21 -17.33 -2.28
N ALA A 26 -25.41 -17.85 -3.22
CA ALA A 26 -24.13 -18.46 -2.90
C ALA A 26 -23.17 -17.46 -2.25
N ILE A 27 -23.12 -16.21 -2.74
CA ILE A 27 -22.33 -15.14 -2.12
C ILE A 27 -22.80 -14.89 -0.67
N MET A 28 -24.11 -14.81 -0.43
CA MET A 28 -24.66 -14.61 0.91
C MET A 28 -24.32 -15.78 1.85
N TYR A 29 -24.42 -17.03 1.38
CA TYR A 29 -24.06 -18.21 2.18
C TYR A 29 -22.58 -18.26 2.54
N THR A 30 -21.70 -17.70 1.72
CA THR A 30 -20.26 -17.68 1.99
C THR A 30 -19.81 -16.49 2.82
N GLU A 31 -20.51 -15.36 2.76
CA GLU A 31 -20.17 -14.14 3.50
C GLU A 31 -20.80 -14.10 4.91
N ASP A 32 -21.96 -14.74 5.09
CA ASP A 32 -22.59 -14.93 6.41
C ASP A 32 -22.10 -16.23 7.06
N ARG A 33 -21.45 -16.11 8.22
CA ARG A 33 -20.79 -17.25 8.89
C ARG A 33 -21.77 -18.30 9.41
N ASP A 34 -22.93 -17.89 9.89
CA ASP A 34 -23.93 -18.82 10.39
C ASP A 34 -24.56 -19.58 9.22
N LEU A 35 -24.86 -18.89 8.11
CA LEU A 35 -25.30 -19.55 6.88
C LEU A 35 -24.24 -20.49 6.32
N PHE A 36 -22.97 -20.10 6.36
CA PHE A 36 -21.84 -20.91 5.91
C PHE A 36 -21.74 -22.23 6.68
N VAL A 37 -21.76 -22.16 8.01
CA VAL A 37 -21.71 -23.35 8.88
C VAL A 37 -22.94 -24.23 8.67
N LYS A 38 -24.15 -23.63 8.59
CA LYS A 38 -25.39 -24.37 8.30
C LYS A 38 -25.30 -25.09 6.96
N LYS A 39 -24.78 -24.43 5.93
CA LYS A 39 -24.59 -25.02 4.61
C LYS A 39 -23.58 -26.16 4.62
N LEU A 40 -22.45 -26.00 5.30
CA LEU A 40 -21.46 -27.07 5.38
C LEU A 40 -21.89 -28.24 6.25
N ASN A 41 -22.78 -28.04 7.24
CA ASN A 41 -23.38 -29.13 8.02
C ASN A 41 -24.36 -30.00 7.22
N GLU A 42 -24.83 -29.54 6.05
CA GLU A 42 -25.62 -30.37 5.13
C GLU A 42 -24.79 -31.50 4.51
N ILE A 43 -23.45 -31.39 4.56
CA ILE A 43 -22.49 -32.39 4.11
C ILE A 43 -21.55 -32.78 5.26
N GLU A 44 -20.89 -33.93 5.15
CA GLU A 44 -19.86 -34.32 6.14
C GLU A 44 -18.59 -33.47 5.93
N MET A 45 -18.60 -32.23 6.41
CA MET A 45 -17.47 -31.31 6.45
C MET A 45 -17.34 -30.68 7.84
N LYS A 46 -16.10 -30.43 8.26
CA LYS A 46 -15.79 -29.88 9.57
C LYS A 46 -15.57 -28.37 9.47
N THR A 47 -16.32 -27.58 10.22
CA THR A 47 -16.08 -26.15 10.46
C THR A 47 -15.69 -25.93 11.92
N PRO A 48 -15.04 -24.81 12.27
CA PRO A 48 -14.77 -24.50 13.67
C PRO A 48 -16.05 -24.56 14.51
N VAL A 49 -15.96 -25.11 15.72
CA VAL A 49 -17.05 -25.05 16.69
C VAL A 49 -17.32 -23.59 17.03
N SER A 50 -18.50 -23.09 16.65
CA SER A 50 -18.82 -21.67 16.72
C SER A 50 -20.24 -21.38 17.19
N GLN A 51 -20.49 -20.13 17.59
CA GLN A 51 -21.82 -19.62 17.86
C GLN A 51 -21.90 -18.12 17.52
N ALA A 52 -22.85 -17.77 16.64
CA ALA A 52 -23.18 -16.38 16.36
C ALA A 52 -24.02 -15.81 17.51
N VAL A 53 -23.68 -14.61 17.95
CA VAL A 53 -24.28 -13.93 19.10
C VAL A 53 -24.48 -12.45 18.80
N GLU A 54 -25.56 -11.87 19.33
CA GLU A 54 -25.97 -10.49 19.04
C GLU A 54 -25.92 -9.58 20.28
N ASN A 55 -25.52 -10.13 21.43
CA ASN A 55 -25.36 -9.40 22.67
C ASN A 55 -24.26 -10.02 23.55
N MET A 56 -23.81 -9.26 24.54
CA MET A 56 -22.71 -9.64 25.41
C MET A 56 -23.02 -10.86 26.30
N GLU A 57 -24.28 -11.02 26.74
CA GLU A 57 -24.66 -12.14 27.62
C GLU A 57 -24.53 -13.49 26.89
N ASP A 58 -25.06 -13.56 25.67
CA ASP A 58 -24.94 -14.73 24.80
C ASP A 58 -23.48 -14.99 24.41
N ALA A 59 -22.69 -13.93 24.20
CA ALA A 59 -21.27 -14.03 23.87
C ALA A 59 -20.46 -14.71 24.99
N ILE A 60 -20.66 -14.29 26.24
CA ILE A 60 -20.00 -14.90 27.41
C ILE A 60 -20.43 -16.35 27.58
N ALA A 61 -21.73 -16.65 27.41
CA ALA A 61 -22.24 -18.01 27.50
C ALA A 61 -21.62 -18.92 26.43
N ALA A 62 -21.49 -18.44 25.19
CA ALA A 62 -20.83 -19.15 24.10
C ALA A 62 -19.36 -19.41 24.41
N ALA A 63 -18.61 -18.39 24.87
CA ALA A 63 -17.19 -18.53 25.17
C ALA A 63 -16.92 -19.55 26.29
N ARG A 64 -17.74 -19.55 27.35
CA ARG A 64 -17.63 -20.54 28.44
C ARG A 64 -17.99 -21.96 28.00
N ARG A 65 -18.93 -22.12 27.06
CA ARG A 65 -19.33 -23.42 26.50
C ARG A 65 -18.25 -24.01 25.60
N ILE A 66 -17.62 -23.18 24.77
CA ILE A 66 -16.54 -23.58 23.85
C ILE A 66 -15.25 -23.85 24.63
N GLY A 67 -14.93 -22.98 25.59
CA GLY A 67 -13.73 -23.04 26.41
C GLY A 67 -12.59 -22.19 25.84
N TYR A 68 -11.91 -21.45 26.71
CA TYR A 68 -10.76 -20.62 26.32
C TYR A 68 -9.51 -21.46 26.01
N PRO A 69 -8.64 -21.01 25.07
CA PRO A 69 -8.77 -19.79 24.27
C PRO A 69 -9.87 -19.87 23.20
N VAL A 70 -10.54 -18.74 22.93
CA VAL A 70 -11.55 -18.61 21.86
C VAL A 70 -11.16 -17.52 20.87
N MET A 71 -11.67 -17.60 19.65
CA MET A 71 -11.59 -16.56 18.64
C MET A 71 -12.90 -15.75 18.63
N VAL A 72 -12.80 -14.42 18.57
CA VAL A 72 -13.93 -13.52 18.27
C VAL A 72 -13.76 -13.01 16.84
N ARG A 73 -14.84 -12.99 16.06
CA ARG A 73 -14.88 -12.38 14.72
C ARG A 73 -16.15 -11.56 14.55
N SER A 74 -16.04 -10.36 13.98
CA SER A 74 -17.21 -9.56 13.63
C SER A 74 -17.87 -10.07 12.34
N ALA A 75 -19.21 -10.17 12.31
CA ALA A 75 -19.94 -10.52 11.10
C ALA A 75 -19.87 -9.40 10.05
N TYR A 76 -19.94 -9.74 8.75
CA TYR A 76 -19.89 -8.81 7.61
C TYR A 76 -18.66 -7.88 7.57
N ALA A 77 -17.56 -8.28 8.21
CA ALA A 77 -16.29 -7.57 8.25
C ALA A 77 -15.22 -8.29 7.43
N LEU A 78 -14.44 -7.53 6.65
CA LEU A 78 -13.35 -8.06 5.80
C LEU A 78 -11.98 -7.77 6.42
N GLY A 79 -11.03 -8.71 6.27
CA GLY A 79 -9.66 -8.56 6.75
C GLY A 79 -9.55 -8.56 8.28
N GLY A 80 -10.46 -9.26 8.96
CA GLY A 80 -10.44 -9.47 10.41
C GLY A 80 -10.72 -8.25 11.29
N LEU A 81 -11.38 -7.21 10.77
CA LEU A 81 -11.77 -6.05 11.58
C LEU A 81 -12.63 -6.49 12.78
N GLY A 82 -12.24 -6.10 13.99
CA GLY A 82 -12.93 -6.54 15.22
C GLY A 82 -12.83 -8.04 15.44
N SER A 83 -11.69 -8.65 15.09
CA SER A 83 -11.39 -10.05 15.40
C SER A 83 -10.14 -10.19 16.26
N GLY A 84 -10.02 -11.30 16.96
CA GLY A 84 -8.88 -11.58 17.83
C GLY A 84 -9.08 -12.85 18.66
N ILE A 85 -7.97 -13.37 19.16
CA ILE A 85 -7.96 -14.54 20.04
C ILE A 85 -7.91 -14.05 21.49
N CYS A 86 -8.75 -14.63 22.33
CA CYS A 86 -8.86 -14.32 23.74
C CYS A 86 -8.40 -15.51 24.56
N ALA A 87 -7.35 -15.33 25.34
CA ALA A 87 -6.82 -16.38 26.21
C ALA A 87 -7.68 -16.62 27.45
N ASP A 88 -8.44 -15.60 27.86
CA ASP A 88 -9.31 -15.62 29.03
C ASP A 88 -10.55 -14.72 28.86
N GLU A 89 -11.42 -14.73 29.88
CA GLU A 89 -12.66 -13.96 29.89
C GLU A 89 -12.45 -12.44 29.95
N GLU A 90 -11.35 -11.97 30.54
CA GLU A 90 -11.06 -10.53 30.63
C GLU A 90 -10.69 -9.97 29.25
N GLU A 91 -9.83 -10.67 28.52
CA GLU A 91 -9.50 -10.34 27.13
C GLU A 91 -10.74 -10.44 26.23
N PHE A 92 -11.58 -11.45 26.45
CA PHE A 92 -12.83 -11.65 25.70
C PHE A 92 -13.81 -10.50 25.85
N LEU A 93 -14.08 -10.04 27.08
CA LEU A 93 -15.02 -8.94 27.32
C LEU A 93 -14.58 -7.66 26.59
N LYS A 94 -13.28 -7.31 26.68
CA LYS A 94 -12.72 -6.13 26.01
C LYS A 94 -12.87 -6.22 24.49
N LEU A 95 -12.54 -7.38 23.91
CA LEU A 95 -12.61 -7.57 22.47
C LEU A 95 -14.05 -7.63 21.97
N ALA A 96 -14.94 -8.34 22.67
CA ALA A 96 -16.35 -8.45 22.31
C ALA A 96 -17.06 -7.09 22.39
N GLU A 97 -16.78 -6.27 23.42
CA GLU A 97 -17.35 -4.93 23.56
C GLU A 97 -16.95 -4.04 22.38
N SER A 98 -15.66 -4.03 22.06
CA SER A 98 -15.13 -3.35 20.87
C SER A 98 -15.79 -3.87 19.59
N SER A 99 -15.91 -5.18 19.42
CA SER A 99 -16.47 -5.80 18.22
C SER A 99 -17.96 -5.48 18.02
N PHE A 100 -18.75 -5.45 19.09
CA PHE A 100 -20.16 -5.06 19.04
C PHE A 100 -20.38 -3.58 18.70
N ALA A 101 -19.38 -2.71 18.92
CA ALA A 101 -19.44 -1.34 18.45
C ALA A 101 -19.38 -1.23 16.91
N PHE A 102 -18.73 -2.20 16.24
CA PHE A 102 -18.61 -2.24 14.78
C PHE A 102 -19.67 -3.10 14.10
N SER A 103 -20.12 -4.18 14.75
CA SER A 103 -21.06 -5.13 14.17
C SER A 103 -22.17 -5.50 15.14
N LYS A 104 -23.39 -5.65 14.62
CA LYS A 104 -24.55 -6.10 15.40
C LYS A 104 -24.44 -7.57 15.84
N GLN A 105 -23.54 -8.32 15.20
CA GLN A 105 -23.35 -9.74 15.45
C GLN A 105 -21.85 -10.06 15.46
N ILE A 106 -21.43 -10.85 16.44
CA ILE A 106 -20.09 -11.44 16.49
C ILE A 106 -20.19 -12.96 16.52
N LEU A 107 -19.12 -13.62 16.12
CA LEU A 107 -18.96 -15.06 16.14
C LEU A 107 -17.93 -15.43 17.19
N VAL A 108 -18.30 -16.29 18.14
CA VAL A 108 -17.38 -16.88 19.12
C VAL A 108 -17.02 -18.29 18.66
N GLU A 109 -15.73 -18.55 18.47
CA GLU A 109 -15.18 -19.75 17.82
C GLU A 109 -14.12 -20.46 18.66
N GLU A 110 -13.97 -21.77 18.50
CA GLU A 110 -12.83 -22.51 19.04
C GLU A 110 -11.50 -21.95 18.50
N SER A 111 -10.47 -21.89 19.34
CA SER A 111 -9.14 -21.47 18.92
C SER A 111 -8.38 -22.63 18.28
N LEU A 112 -8.03 -22.47 17.01
CA LEU A 112 -7.17 -23.38 16.25
C LEU A 112 -5.74 -22.81 16.10
N LYS A 113 -5.36 -21.89 17.01
CA LYS A 113 -4.09 -21.17 16.97
C LYS A 113 -2.91 -22.14 16.87
N GLY A 114 -2.02 -21.89 15.91
CA GLY A 114 -0.82 -22.70 15.70
C GLY A 114 -0.99 -23.87 14.72
N TRP A 115 -2.20 -24.13 14.22
CA TRP A 115 -2.40 -25.10 13.13
C TRP A 115 -1.86 -24.53 11.81
N LYS A 116 -1.58 -25.40 10.83
CA LYS A 116 -1.20 -24.97 9.48
C LYS A 116 -2.40 -24.27 8.83
N GLU A 117 -2.15 -23.18 8.13
CA GLU A 117 -3.18 -22.48 7.35
C GLU A 117 -2.90 -22.68 5.85
N ILE A 118 -3.84 -23.36 5.18
CA ILE A 118 -3.70 -23.81 3.78
C ILE A 118 -4.82 -23.19 2.96
N GLU A 119 -4.48 -22.67 1.78
CA GLU A 119 -5.43 -22.05 0.86
C GLU A 119 -5.43 -22.76 -0.49
N PHE A 120 -6.60 -22.84 -1.12
CA PHE A 120 -6.73 -23.27 -2.51
C PHE A 120 -7.51 -22.25 -3.32
N GLU A 121 -7.02 -21.95 -4.51
CA GLU A 121 -7.84 -21.33 -5.54
C GLU A 121 -8.56 -22.42 -6.32
N VAL A 122 -9.88 -22.33 -6.39
CA VAL A 122 -10.74 -23.33 -7.02
C VAL A 122 -11.49 -22.67 -8.16
N ILE A 123 -11.59 -23.38 -9.28
CA ILE A 123 -12.41 -22.97 -10.42
C ILE A 123 -13.45 -24.04 -10.71
N ARG A 124 -14.67 -23.61 -11.05
CA ARG A 124 -15.80 -24.47 -11.42
C ARG A 124 -16.61 -23.86 -12.55
N ASP A 125 -16.87 -24.62 -13.60
CA ASP A 125 -17.74 -24.20 -14.70
C ASP A 125 -19.17 -24.74 -14.61
N ALA A 126 -19.99 -24.36 -15.59
CA ALA A 126 -21.39 -24.78 -15.67
C ALA A 126 -21.58 -26.27 -16.00
N ASN A 127 -20.55 -26.97 -16.46
CA ASN A 127 -20.54 -28.42 -16.72
C ASN A 127 -20.06 -29.22 -15.49
N ASP A 128 -19.88 -28.57 -14.35
CA ASP A 128 -19.39 -29.16 -13.09
C ASP A 128 -17.92 -29.65 -13.15
N HIS A 129 -17.15 -29.19 -14.15
CA HIS A 129 -15.71 -29.37 -14.12
C HIS A 129 -15.13 -28.46 -13.04
N CYS A 130 -14.55 -29.07 -12.00
CA CYS A 130 -14.15 -28.37 -10.77
C CYS A 130 -12.81 -28.93 -10.26
N PHE A 131 -11.82 -28.05 -10.12
CA PHE A 131 -10.47 -28.42 -9.66
C PHE A 131 -9.75 -27.27 -8.95
N THR A 132 -8.68 -27.59 -8.23
CA THR A 132 -7.81 -26.61 -7.57
C THR A 132 -6.71 -26.14 -8.53
N VAL A 133 -6.63 -24.84 -8.77
CA VAL A 133 -5.66 -24.21 -9.69
C VAL A 133 -4.32 -24.00 -8.99
N ALA A 134 -4.35 -23.50 -7.75
CA ALA A 134 -3.16 -23.25 -6.95
C ALA A 134 -3.40 -23.73 -5.51
N SER A 135 -2.34 -24.25 -4.89
CA SER A 135 -2.29 -24.61 -3.47
C SER A 135 -1.25 -23.72 -2.79
N MET A 136 -1.65 -23.06 -1.71
CA MET A 136 -0.81 -22.12 -0.98
C MET A 136 -0.70 -22.54 0.48
N GLU A 137 0.49 -22.41 1.04
CA GLU A 137 0.78 -22.71 2.43
C GLU A 137 1.27 -21.45 3.13
N ASN A 138 0.65 -21.13 4.26
CA ASN A 138 1.08 -20.01 5.08
C ASN A 138 2.30 -20.45 5.91
N PHE A 139 3.38 -19.69 5.82
CA PHE A 139 4.58 -19.86 6.65
C PHE A 139 4.26 -19.51 8.12
N ASP A 140 3.50 -18.44 8.31
CA ASP A 140 2.95 -18.06 9.60
C ASP A 140 1.71 -18.93 9.90
N PRO A 141 1.61 -19.55 11.09
CA PRO A 141 0.51 -20.46 11.40
C PRO A 141 -0.79 -19.71 11.73
N LEU A 142 -1.90 -20.45 11.76
CA LEU A 142 -3.23 -19.90 12.02
C LEU A 142 -3.26 -19.05 13.30
N GLY A 143 -3.87 -17.88 13.19
CA GLY A 143 -3.90 -16.83 14.21
C GLY A 143 -3.29 -15.53 13.72
N ILE A 144 -2.51 -15.60 12.63
CA ILE A 144 -2.08 -14.48 11.81
C ILE A 144 -2.85 -14.56 10.50
N HIS A 145 -3.53 -13.48 10.11
CA HIS A 145 -4.35 -13.46 8.90
C HIS A 145 -3.50 -13.74 7.66
N THR A 146 -3.99 -14.48 6.67
CA THR A 146 -3.27 -14.80 5.41
C THR A 146 -2.64 -13.58 4.70
N GLY A 147 -3.39 -12.48 4.65
CA GLY A 147 -2.90 -11.16 4.24
C GLY A 147 -1.69 -10.60 5.02
N GLU A 148 -1.55 -10.90 6.31
CA GLU A 148 -0.41 -10.58 7.18
C GLU A 148 0.67 -11.68 7.21
N SER A 149 0.39 -12.85 6.64
CA SER A 149 1.30 -13.98 6.66
C SER A 149 2.27 -13.95 5.47
N ILE A 150 3.47 -14.48 5.68
CA ILE A 150 4.29 -14.98 4.57
C ILE A 150 3.59 -16.23 4.00
N VAL A 151 3.47 -16.31 2.68
CA VAL A 151 2.75 -17.40 1.99
C VAL A 151 3.60 -17.96 0.87
N VAL A 152 3.65 -19.29 0.74
CA VAL A 152 4.37 -19.98 -0.34
C VAL A 152 3.43 -20.74 -1.26
N ALA A 153 3.78 -20.86 -2.53
CA ALA A 153 3.10 -21.74 -3.48
C ALA A 153 4.13 -22.46 -4.38
N PRO A 154 3.95 -23.75 -4.70
CA PRO A 154 2.95 -24.65 -4.14
C PRO A 154 3.18 -24.92 -2.63
N THR A 155 2.32 -25.72 -2.00
CA THR A 155 2.51 -26.18 -0.61
C THR A 155 3.84 -26.94 -0.49
N CYS A 156 4.55 -26.75 0.61
CA CYS A 156 5.92 -27.23 0.80
C CYS A 156 6.05 -28.34 1.84
N SER A 157 5.27 -28.28 2.94
CA SER A 157 5.42 -29.21 4.08
C SER A 157 4.39 -30.33 4.09
N LEU A 158 3.37 -30.27 3.23
CA LEU A 158 2.34 -31.31 3.12
C LEU A 158 2.82 -32.50 2.31
N ASP A 159 2.46 -33.71 2.74
CA ASP A 159 2.63 -34.92 1.96
C ASP A 159 1.53 -35.08 0.88
N ASP A 160 1.74 -36.03 -0.05
CA ASP A 160 0.81 -36.24 -1.16
C ASP A 160 -0.60 -36.66 -0.72
N LYS A 161 -0.74 -37.35 0.42
CA LYS A 161 -2.03 -37.80 0.95
C LYS A 161 -2.78 -36.63 1.58
N GLU A 162 -2.10 -35.84 2.40
CA GLU A 162 -2.63 -34.61 3.01
C GLU A 162 -3.12 -33.64 1.92
N LEU A 163 -2.30 -33.41 0.89
CA LEU A 163 -2.65 -32.54 -0.22
C LEU A 163 -3.85 -33.08 -1.02
N THR A 164 -3.89 -34.38 -1.30
CA THR A 164 -5.02 -35.01 -2.01
C THR A 164 -6.31 -34.87 -1.22
N LEU A 165 -6.28 -35.14 0.10
CA LEU A 165 -7.41 -34.98 1.00
C LEU A 165 -7.98 -33.56 0.93
N LEU A 166 -7.15 -32.53 1.09
CA LEU A 166 -7.61 -31.14 1.09
C LEU A 166 -8.13 -30.69 -0.28
N LYS A 167 -7.56 -31.18 -1.39
CA LYS A 167 -8.08 -30.92 -2.75
C LYS A 167 -9.45 -31.54 -2.97
N GLU A 168 -9.67 -32.78 -2.54
CA GLU A 168 -10.97 -33.45 -2.63
C GLU A 168 -12.03 -32.73 -1.80
N LEU A 169 -11.68 -32.35 -0.56
CA LEU A 169 -12.53 -31.55 0.31
C LEU A 169 -12.89 -30.21 -0.32
N SER A 170 -11.94 -29.55 -0.98
CA SER A 170 -12.15 -28.27 -1.64
C SER A 170 -13.18 -28.40 -2.75
N THR A 171 -12.99 -29.35 -3.68
CA THR A 171 -13.93 -29.55 -4.79
C THR A 171 -15.32 -29.98 -4.30
N LYS A 172 -15.41 -30.80 -3.25
CA LYS A 172 -16.68 -31.18 -2.61
C LYS A 172 -17.42 -29.96 -2.05
N CYS A 173 -16.71 -29.09 -1.33
CA CYS A 173 -17.25 -27.86 -0.75
C CYS A 173 -17.79 -26.91 -1.82
N ILE A 174 -16.98 -26.60 -2.84
CA ILE A 174 -17.33 -25.62 -3.87
C ILE A 174 -18.52 -26.09 -4.73
N ARG A 175 -18.60 -27.39 -5.03
CA ARG A 175 -19.77 -27.98 -5.70
C ARG A 175 -21.04 -27.82 -4.87
N HIS A 176 -20.98 -28.10 -3.57
CA HIS A 176 -22.12 -27.98 -2.66
C HIS A 176 -22.63 -26.54 -2.53
N LEU A 177 -21.71 -25.58 -2.47
CA LEU A 177 -22.06 -24.15 -2.42
C LEU A 177 -22.59 -23.61 -3.76
N GLY A 178 -22.53 -24.38 -4.84
CA GLY A 178 -23.08 -24.00 -6.14
C GLY A 178 -22.33 -22.86 -6.83
N ILE A 179 -21.06 -22.66 -6.49
CA ILE A 179 -20.22 -21.59 -7.07
C ILE A 179 -19.92 -21.89 -8.55
N VAL A 180 -20.01 -20.88 -9.41
CA VAL A 180 -19.72 -20.97 -10.85
C VAL A 180 -18.82 -19.80 -11.22
N GLY A 181 -17.58 -20.11 -11.59
CA GLY A 181 -16.48 -19.14 -11.69
C GLY A 181 -15.33 -19.57 -10.79
N GLU A 182 -14.75 -18.62 -10.09
CA GLU A 182 -13.61 -18.82 -9.20
C GLU A 182 -13.98 -18.50 -7.75
N CYS A 183 -13.27 -19.14 -6.82
CA CYS A 183 -13.30 -18.83 -5.40
C CYS A 183 -12.02 -19.30 -4.70
N ASN A 184 -11.71 -18.66 -3.57
CA ASN A 184 -10.68 -19.09 -2.63
C ASN A 184 -11.32 -19.88 -1.47
N ILE A 185 -10.68 -20.97 -1.03
CA ILE A 185 -11.07 -21.73 0.17
C ILE A 185 -9.88 -21.88 1.12
N GLN A 186 -10.13 -21.75 2.42
CA GLN A 186 -9.11 -21.78 3.47
C GLN A 186 -9.35 -22.90 4.48
N TYR A 187 -8.27 -23.53 4.91
CA TYR A 187 -8.24 -24.62 5.88
C TYR A 187 -7.30 -24.32 7.04
N ALA A 188 -7.74 -24.65 8.25
CA ALA A 188 -6.81 -24.98 9.34
C ALA A 188 -6.57 -26.49 9.32
N PHE A 189 -5.32 -26.90 9.32
CA PHE A 189 -4.93 -28.31 9.18
C PHE A 189 -3.88 -28.73 10.21
N ASN A 190 -4.06 -29.93 10.77
CA ASN A 190 -3.15 -30.55 11.72
C ASN A 190 -2.55 -31.83 11.12
N SER A 191 -1.29 -31.73 10.66
CA SER A 191 -0.54 -32.84 10.06
C SER A 191 -0.28 -34.03 10.99
N ASP A 192 -0.35 -33.86 12.31
CA ASP A 192 -0.12 -34.98 13.24
C ASP A 192 -1.34 -35.91 13.34
N THR A 193 -2.52 -35.41 12.98
CA THR A 193 -3.81 -36.09 13.22
C THR A 193 -4.68 -36.22 11.98
N ASP A 194 -4.28 -35.61 10.86
CA ASP A 194 -5.10 -35.41 9.67
C ASP A 194 -6.45 -34.71 9.94
N ASP A 195 -6.57 -33.98 11.07
CA ASP A 195 -7.77 -33.21 11.39
C ASP A 195 -7.74 -31.84 10.69
N TYR A 196 -8.92 -31.36 10.29
CA TYR A 196 -9.07 -30.13 9.53
C TYR A 196 -10.32 -29.35 9.93
N ARG A 197 -10.32 -28.05 9.63
CA ARG A 197 -11.50 -27.18 9.66
C ARG A 197 -11.53 -26.30 8.42
N VAL A 198 -12.67 -26.22 7.74
CA VAL A 198 -12.90 -25.22 6.69
C VAL A 198 -13.12 -23.87 7.37
N ILE A 199 -12.22 -22.93 7.15
CA ILE A 199 -12.24 -21.62 7.81
C ILE A 199 -13.18 -20.68 7.08
N GLU A 200 -13.04 -20.56 5.76
CA GLU A 200 -13.90 -19.72 4.93
C GLU A 200 -13.85 -20.11 3.45
N VAL A 201 -14.85 -19.66 2.70
CA VAL A 201 -14.83 -19.64 1.24
C VAL A 201 -15.12 -18.20 0.81
N ASN A 202 -14.26 -17.64 -0.02
CA ASN A 202 -14.49 -16.34 -0.65
C ASN A 202 -15.02 -16.60 -2.07
N ALA A 203 -16.33 -16.47 -2.28
CA ALA A 203 -16.99 -16.76 -3.55
C ALA A 203 -16.82 -15.65 -4.61
N ARG A 204 -15.57 -15.20 -4.78
CA ARG A 204 -15.14 -14.10 -5.64
C ARG A 204 -13.61 -14.15 -5.78
N LEU A 205 -13.12 -13.37 -6.74
CA LEU A 205 -11.71 -13.02 -6.82
C LEU A 205 -11.24 -12.36 -5.52
N SER A 206 -10.01 -12.66 -5.16
CA SER A 206 -9.34 -12.26 -3.92
C SER A 206 -7.90 -11.82 -4.19
N ARG A 207 -7.20 -11.31 -3.17
CA ARG A 207 -5.75 -11.12 -3.25
C ARG A 207 -5.01 -12.42 -3.53
N SER A 208 -5.46 -13.52 -2.92
CA SER A 208 -4.91 -14.87 -3.13
C SER A 208 -5.12 -15.33 -4.58
N SER A 209 -6.24 -14.97 -5.21
CA SER A 209 -6.49 -15.24 -6.63
C SER A 209 -5.55 -14.45 -7.57
N ALA A 210 -5.23 -13.19 -7.23
CA ALA A 210 -4.25 -12.41 -7.97
C ALA A 210 -2.86 -13.02 -7.84
N LEU A 211 -2.44 -13.31 -6.60
CA LEU A 211 -1.19 -14.01 -6.29
C LEU A 211 -1.08 -15.33 -7.05
N ALA A 212 -2.11 -16.18 -6.99
CA ALA A 212 -2.16 -17.46 -7.68
C ALA A 212 -2.11 -17.30 -9.20
N SER A 213 -2.74 -16.27 -9.77
CA SER A 213 -2.69 -16.00 -11.20
C SER A 213 -1.26 -15.67 -11.65
N LYS A 214 -0.54 -14.86 -10.86
CA LYS A 214 0.87 -14.55 -11.11
C LYS A 214 1.76 -15.77 -10.86
N ALA A 215 1.52 -16.51 -9.80
CA ALA A 215 2.29 -17.70 -9.45
C ALA A 215 2.22 -18.78 -10.54
N THR A 216 1.04 -19.01 -11.09
CA THR A 216 0.78 -20.15 -11.98
C THR A 216 0.79 -19.80 -13.47
N GLY A 217 0.70 -18.51 -13.82
CA GLY A 217 0.42 -18.08 -15.19
C GLY A 217 -1.02 -18.36 -15.64
N TYR A 218 -1.91 -18.81 -14.75
CA TYR A 218 -3.32 -19.06 -15.02
C TYR A 218 -4.14 -17.79 -14.72
N PRO A 219 -4.72 -17.10 -15.72
CA PRO A 219 -5.39 -15.82 -15.50
C PRO A 219 -6.81 -16.03 -14.91
N LEU A 220 -6.91 -16.29 -13.60
CA LEU A 220 -8.16 -16.67 -12.92
C LEU A 220 -9.31 -15.70 -13.20
N ALA A 221 -9.05 -14.39 -13.14
CA ALA A 221 -10.07 -13.37 -13.39
C ALA A 221 -10.61 -13.42 -14.83
N PHE A 222 -9.73 -13.62 -15.82
CA PHE A 222 -10.13 -13.74 -17.22
C PHE A 222 -10.96 -15.01 -17.45
N VAL A 223 -10.51 -16.14 -16.91
CA VAL A 223 -11.23 -17.41 -17.05
C VAL A 223 -12.57 -17.37 -16.33
N ALA A 224 -12.62 -16.83 -15.10
CA ALA A 224 -13.85 -16.68 -14.34
C ALA A 224 -14.86 -15.76 -15.06
N ALA A 225 -14.41 -14.67 -15.69
CA ALA A 225 -15.26 -13.81 -16.50
C ALA A 225 -15.84 -14.53 -17.72
N LYS A 226 -15.06 -15.37 -18.41
CA LYS A 226 -15.56 -16.21 -19.51
C LYS A 226 -16.58 -17.24 -19.03
N VAL A 227 -16.30 -17.91 -17.91
CA VAL A 227 -17.24 -18.87 -17.30
C VAL A 227 -18.54 -18.18 -16.90
N ALA A 228 -18.48 -16.97 -16.34
CA ALA A 228 -19.66 -16.18 -16.01
C ALA A 228 -20.52 -15.80 -17.24
N LEU A 229 -19.91 -15.71 -18.42
CA LEU A 229 -20.59 -15.50 -19.71
C LEU A 229 -21.16 -16.80 -20.32
N GLY A 230 -21.00 -17.94 -19.65
CA GLY A 230 -21.52 -19.25 -20.08
C GLY A 230 -20.54 -20.11 -20.87
N TYR A 231 -19.26 -19.72 -20.96
CA TYR A 231 -18.22 -20.61 -21.50
C TYR A 231 -17.92 -21.74 -20.52
N THR A 232 -17.55 -22.90 -21.05
CA THR A 232 -17.01 -24.01 -20.27
C THR A 232 -15.48 -24.05 -20.38
N LEU A 233 -14.79 -24.67 -19.43
CA LEU A 233 -13.32 -24.59 -19.35
C LEU A 233 -12.63 -25.23 -20.56
N ASP A 234 -13.27 -26.18 -21.23
CA ASP A 234 -12.81 -26.82 -22.47
C ASP A 234 -12.86 -25.87 -23.68
N GLN A 235 -13.57 -24.74 -23.58
CA GLN A 235 -13.70 -23.73 -24.62
C GLN A 235 -12.71 -22.56 -24.46
N ILE A 236 -11.86 -22.60 -23.44
CA ILE A 236 -10.96 -21.50 -23.09
C ILE A 236 -9.50 -21.97 -23.26
N GLY A 237 -8.85 -21.47 -24.31
CA GLY A 237 -7.54 -21.95 -24.75
C GLY A 237 -7.63 -23.21 -25.62
N GLU A 238 -6.49 -23.79 -25.99
CA GLU A 238 -6.43 -24.98 -26.85
C GLU A 238 -6.34 -26.26 -26.01
N MET A 239 -7.45 -27.00 -25.91
CA MET A 239 -7.56 -28.23 -25.11
C MET A 239 -6.48 -29.25 -25.48
N GLY A 240 -5.86 -29.87 -24.46
CA GLY A 240 -4.77 -30.84 -24.63
C GLY A 240 -3.38 -30.21 -24.81
N THR A 241 -3.27 -28.88 -24.88
CA THR A 241 -2.00 -28.15 -24.84
C THR A 241 -1.76 -27.55 -23.45
N PRO A 242 -0.51 -27.12 -23.13
CA PRO A 242 -0.23 -26.34 -21.92
C PRO A 242 -1.00 -25.01 -21.82
N ASN A 243 -1.63 -24.55 -22.90
CA ASN A 243 -2.37 -23.29 -22.94
C ASN A 243 -3.87 -23.45 -22.63
N SER A 244 -4.32 -24.66 -22.27
CA SER A 244 -5.71 -25.00 -21.97
C SER A 244 -6.12 -24.62 -20.55
N ALA A 245 -7.25 -23.92 -20.37
CA ALA A 245 -7.83 -23.66 -19.04
C ALA A 245 -8.42 -24.91 -18.37
N TYR A 246 -8.54 -26.03 -19.09
CA TYR A 246 -9.17 -27.24 -18.59
C TYR A 246 -8.40 -27.98 -17.48
N VAL A 247 -7.11 -27.69 -17.28
CA VAL A 247 -6.25 -28.35 -16.29
C VAL A 247 -5.40 -27.34 -15.52
N ALA A 248 -5.08 -27.66 -14.26
CA ALA A 248 -4.19 -26.84 -13.46
C ALA A 248 -2.75 -26.85 -14.03
N PRO A 249 -2.04 -25.71 -14.00
CA PRO A 249 -0.63 -25.66 -14.39
C PRO A 249 0.25 -26.50 -13.46
N GLN A 250 1.32 -27.07 -14.01
CA GLN A 250 2.39 -27.69 -13.22
C GLN A 250 3.53 -26.70 -13.04
N LEU A 251 3.94 -26.48 -11.80
CA LEU A 251 5.01 -25.54 -11.44
C LEU A 251 6.29 -26.32 -11.18
N ASP A 252 7.40 -25.88 -11.77
CA ASP A 252 8.75 -26.39 -11.52
C ASP A 252 9.58 -25.40 -10.66
N TYR A 253 8.91 -24.44 -10.06
CA TYR A 253 9.45 -23.38 -9.21
C TYR A 253 8.54 -23.14 -8.01
N TYR A 254 9.06 -22.37 -7.05
CA TYR A 254 8.33 -21.88 -5.90
C TYR A 254 8.13 -20.37 -6.00
N ILE A 255 7.08 -19.89 -5.36
CA ILE A 255 6.83 -18.49 -5.11
C ILE A 255 6.70 -18.22 -3.61
N CYS A 256 7.09 -17.02 -3.19
CA CYS A 256 6.90 -16.54 -1.84
C CYS A 256 6.28 -15.15 -1.88
N LYS A 257 5.13 -14.99 -1.23
CA LYS A 257 4.52 -13.70 -0.95
C LYS A 257 4.92 -13.26 0.44
N ILE A 258 5.31 -11.99 0.57
CA ILE A 258 5.56 -11.36 1.87
C ILE A 258 4.77 -10.05 1.93
N PRO A 259 3.98 -9.81 3.00
CA PRO A 259 3.28 -8.55 3.17
C PRO A 259 4.25 -7.38 3.38
N ARG A 260 3.77 -6.17 3.13
CA ARG A 260 4.49 -4.91 3.32
C ARG A 260 3.79 -4.06 4.38
N TRP A 261 4.54 -3.60 5.40
CA TRP A 261 3.99 -2.84 6.53
C TRP A 261 4.62 -1.47 6.75
N ASP A 262 3.82 -0.40 6.89
CA ASP A 262 4.31 0.96 7.20
C ASP A 262 3.93 1.40 8.63
N LEU A 263 3.98 0.48 9.59
CA LEU A 263 3.54 0.75 10.97
C LEU A 263 4.35 1.84 11.66
N THR A 264 5.62 2.03 11.28
CA THR A 264 6.49 3.08 11.87
C THR A 264 6.01 4.50 11.60
N LYS A 265 5.14 4.72 10.59
CA LYS A 265 4.54 6.02 10.31
C LYS A 265 3.50 6.45 11.34
N PHE A 266 2.96 5.51 12.11
CA PHE A 266 1.82 5.76 13.00
C PHE A 266 2.26 5.77 14.45
N ALA A 267 2.27 6.96 15.06
CA ALA A 267 2.58 7.10 16.47
C ALA A 267 1.63 6.27 17.35
N GLY A 268 2.19 5.45 18.24
CA GLY A 268 1.45 4.63 19.21
C GLY A 268 0.78 3.38 18.64
N VAL A 269 0.88 3.11 17.34
CA VAL A 269 0.26 1.92 16.71
C VAL A 269 0.83 0.63 17.29
N SER A 270 -0.02 -0.40 17.43
CA SER A 270 0.46 -1.73 17.78
C SER A 270 1.14 -2.40 16.58
N ARG A 271 2.38 -2.88 16.78
CA ARG A 271 3.15 -3.67 15.80
C ARG A 271 2.88 -5.16 15.80
N GLU A 272 2.14 -5.65 16.80
CA GLU A 272 1.74 -7.06 16.85
C GLU A 272 0.81 -7.36 15.66
N ILE A 273 1.09 -8.41 14.91
CA ILE A 273 0.25 -8.90 13.81
C ILE A 273 -0.60 -10.08 14.31
N GLY A 274 -1.75 -10.30 13.68
CA GLY A 274 -2.72 -11.30 14.12
C GLY A 274 -3.83 -11.46 13.09
N SER A 275 -5.04 -11.77 13.54
CA SER A 275 -6.19 -12.01 12.66
C SER A 275 -6.72 -10.76 11.93
N SER A 276 -6.36 -9.55 12.36
CA SER A 276 -6.72 -8.30 11.66
C SER A 276 -5.56 -7.78 10.80
N MET A 277 -5.83 -7.52 9.52
CA MET A 277 -4.84 -6.99 8.59
C MET A 277 -4.42 -5.54 8.88
N LYS A 278 -3.12 -5.28 8.74
CA LYS A 278 -2.45 -3.97 8.85
C LYS A 278 -1.43 -3.69 7.75
N SER A 279 -1.02 -4.71 6.99
CA SER A 279 -0.21 -4.58 5.79
C SER A 279 -0.89 -3.67 4.76
N VAL A 280 -0.06 -2.95 3.99
CA VAL A 280 -0.46 -1.93 3.02
C VAL A 280 -0.18 -2.34 1.57
N GLY A 281 0.41 -3.51 1.38
CA GLY A 281 0.74 -4.10 0.09
C GLY A 281 1.47 -5.43 0.30
N GLU A 282 1.99 -5.99 -0.79
CA GLU A 282 2.71 -7.26 -0.78
C GLU A 282 3.74 -7.34 -1.91
N ILE A 283 4.68 -8.26 -1.75
CA ILE A 283 5.63 -8.65 -2.79
C ILE A 283 5.41 -10.10 -3.17
N MET A 284 5.90 -10.48 -4.34
CA MET A 284 6.06 -11.88 -4.70
C MET A 284 7.48 -12.11 -5.24
N SER A 285 8.12 -13.18 -4.81
CA SER A 285 9.40 -13.63 -5.34
C SER A 285 9.25 -15.01 -5.95
N ILE A 286 10.11 -15.32 -6.94
CA ILE A 286 10.08 -16.59 -7.68
C ILE A 286 11.51 -17.16 -7.74
N GLY A 287 11.62 -18.48 -7.55
CA GLY A 287 12.89 -19.20 -7.44
C GLY A 287 12.70 -20.71 -7.42
N ARG A 288 13.80 -21.46 -7.37
CA ARG A 288 13.82 -22.94 -7.45
C ARG A 288 14.02 -23.61 -6.09
N SER A 289 14.14 -22.84 -5.02
CA SER A 289 14.23 -23.29 -3.63
C SER A 289 13.53 -22.31 -2.70
N PHE A 290 13.16 -22.76 -1.50
CA PHE A 290 12.61 -21.88 -0.48
C PHE A 290 13.62 -20.82 -0.04
N GLU A 291 14.89 -21.20 0.07
CA GLU A 291 15.99 -20.30 0.45
C GLU A 291 16.12 -19.14 -0.55
N GLU A 292 16.04 -19.45 -1.86
CA GLU A 292 16.10 -18.42 -2.90
C GLU A 292 14.93 -17.43 -2.80
N ILE A 293 13.69 -17.94 -2.73
CA ILE A 293 12.49 -17.09 -2.74
C ILE A 293 12.39 -16.24 -1.49
N ILE A 294 12.71 -16.76 -0.30
CA ILE A 294 12.61 -15.97 0.93
C ILE A 294 13.65 -14.85 0.95
N GLN A 295 14.88 -15.10 0.50
CA GLN A 295 15.91 -14.06 0.44
C GLN A 295 15.60 -12.98 -0.61
N LYS A 296 15.12 -13.36 -1.80
CA LYS A 296 14.64 -12.39 -2.80
C LYS A 296 13.47 -11.58 -2.24
N GLY A 297 12.50 -12.25 -1.64
CA GLY A 297 11.29 -11.63 -1.09
C GLY A 297 11.61 -10.60 -0.01
N LEU A 298 12.48 -10.93 0.96
CA LEU A 298 12.85 -10.01 2.04
C LEU A 298 13.57 -8.75 1.52
N ARG A 299 14.33 -8.84 0.42
CA ARG A 299 14.91 -7.67 -0.25
C ARG A 299 13.86 -6.82 -0.99
N MET A 300 12.84 -7.46 -1.55
CA MET A 300 11.75 -6.81 -2.28
C MET A 300 10.82 -5.98 -1.39
N ILE A 301 10.74 -6.27 -0.08
CA ILE A 301 9.91 -5.50 0.88
C ILE A 301 10.28 -4.00 0.86
N GLY A 302 11.54 -3.65 0.57
CA GLY A 302 11.94 -2.24 0.45
C GLY A 302 11.90 -1.47 1.78
N GLN A 303 12.23 -2.17 2.88
CA GLN A 303 12.45 -1.64 4.24
C GLN A 303 13.95 -1.51 4.59
N GLY A 304 14.84 -1.56 3.59
CA GLY A 304 16.29 -1.50 3.79
C GLY A 304 16.93 -2.84 4.18
N MET A 305 16.15 -3.92 4.25
CA MET A 305 16.63 -5.26 4.57
C MET A 305 17.34 -5.92 3.38
N HIS A 306 18.34 -6.75 3.66
CA HIS A 306 19.26 -7.30 2.65
C HIS A 306 19.06 -8.78 2.35
N GLY A 307 18.09 -9.41 3.01
CA GLY A 307 17.79 -10.85 2.95
C GLY A 307 17.41 -11.34 4.34
N PHE A 308 17.42 -12.66 4.55
CA PHE A 308 17.14 -13.24 5.86
C PHE A 308 18.23 -12.90 6.89
N VAL A 309 19.47 -12.80 6.43
CA VAL A 309 20.65 -12.51 7.25
C VAL A 309 21.46 -11.35 6.71
N GLY A 310 22.31 -10.77 7.57
CA GLY A 310 23.16 -9.62 7.26
C GLY A 310 22.44 -8.28 7.38
N ASN A 311 21.52 -8.18 8.33
CA ASN A 311 20.81 -6.95 8.70
C ASN A 311 21.40 -6.44 10.03
N ASP A 312 22.68 -6.07 10.02
CA ASP A 312 23.49 -5.83 11.23
C ASP A 312 22.99 -4.66 12.08
N GLU A 313 22.14 -3.79 11.52
CA GLU A 313 21.51 -2.68 12.24
C GLU A 313 20.31 -3.10 13.12
N LEU A 314 19.81 -4.33 12.96
CA LEU A 314 18.64 -4.82 13.68
C LEU A 314 19.04 -5.72 14.85
N HIS A 315 18.52 -5.41 16.05
CA HIS A 315 18.77 -6.18 17.26
C HIS A 315 17.49 -6.33 18.08
N PHE A 316 17.30 -7.51 18.66
CA PHE A 316 16.20 -7.84 19.56
C PHE A 316 16.73 -8.26 20.93
N ASP A 317 16.28 -7.60 21.99
CA ASP A 317 16.71 -7.90 23.36
C ASP A 317 16.04 -9.15 23.95
N ASP A 318 14.76 -9.40 23.62
CA ASP A 318 13.94 -10.49 24.17
C ASP A 318 13.36 -11.36 23.03
N LEU A 319 14.18 -12.32 22.57
CA LEU A 319 13.83 -13.19 21.45
C LEU A 319 12.62 -14.09 21.74
N ASP A 320 12.45 -14.60 22.96
CA ASP A 320 11.29 -15.46 23.29
C ASP A 320 9.98 -14.69 23.12
N LYS A 321 9.97 -13.41 23.52
CA LYS A 321 8.83 -12.53 23.32
C LYS A 321 8.58 -12.22 21.84
N GLU A 322 9.61 -11.84 21.08
CA GLU A 322 9.47 -11.51 19.65
C GLU A 322 9.04 -12.72 18.81
N LEU A 323 9.49 -13.92 19.18
CA LEU A 323 9.09 -15.16 18.52
C LEU A 323 7.65 -15.57 18.86
N SER A 324 7.23 -15.42 20.12
CA SER A 324 5.89 -15.81 20.57
C SER A 324 4.79 -14.78 20.29
N ARG A 325 5.16 -13.51 20.13
CA ARG A 325 4.26 -12.40 19.79
C ARG A 325 4.63 -11.84 18.42
N PRO A 326 4.01 -12.34 17.35
CA PRO A 326 4.43 -12.01 15.99
C PRO A 326 4.30 -10.50 15.73
N THR A 327 5.35 -9.94 15.13
CA THR A 327 5.40 -8.56 14.64
C THR A 327 5.81 -8.55 13.17
N ASP A 328 5.77 -7.39 12.52
CA ASP A 328 6.26 -7.20 11.15
C ASP A 328 7.77 -7.48 10.96
N LEU A 329 8.53 -7.71 12.05
CA LEU A 329 9.95 -8.05 12.02
C LEU A 329 10.28 -9.45 12.52
N ARG A 330 9.27 -10.27 12.84
CA ARG A 330 9.44 -11.61 13.45
C ARG A 330 10.41 -12.50 12.68
N VAL A 331 10.36 -12.45 11.34
CA VAL A 331 11.26 -13.24 10.47
C VAL A 331 12.74 -12.95 10.76
N PHE A 332 13.09 -11.71 11.08
CA PHE A 332 14.48 -11.36 11.41
C PHE A 332 14.85 -11.74 12.85
N ALA A 333 13.89 -11.73 13.77
CA ALA A 333 14.10 -12.27 15.12
C ALA A 333 14.40 -13.78 15.07
N ILE A 334 13.80 -14.53 14.13
CA ILE A 334 14.15 -15.94 13.88
C ILE A 334 15.61 -16.07 13.45
N ALA A 335 16.09 -15.20 12.55
CA ALA A 335 17.49 -15.20 12.13
C ALA A 335 18.45 -14.97 13.31
N GLN A 336 18.20 -13.94 14.14
CA GLN A 336 19.01 -13.67 15.33
C GLN A 336 18.97 -14.85 16.32
N ALA A 337 17.80 -15.43 16.57
CA ALA A 337 17.66 -16.59 17.45
C ALA A 337 18.48 -17.80 16.98
N MET A 338 18.48 -18.09 15.67
CA MET A 338 19.30 -19.15 15.10
C MET A 338 20.81 -18.85 15.22
N GLU A 339 21.22 -17.60 15.05
CA GLU A 339 22.62 -17.16 15.23
C GLU A 339 23.07 -17.23 16.69
N GLU A 340 22.17 -17.02 17.65
CA GLU A 340 22.40 -17.20 19.09
C GLU A 340 22.27 -18.66 19.56
N GLY A 341 22.02 -19.60 18.63
CA GLY A 341 22.05 -21.04 18.91
C GLY A 341 20.72 -21.64 19.38
N TYR A 342 19.58 -20.98 19.16
CA TYR A 342 18.26 -21.59 19.41
C TYR A 342 18.06 -22.78 18.47
N THR A 343 17.51 -23.87 19.01
CA THR A 343 17.18 -25.05 18.19
C THR A 343 15.91 -24.82 17.38
N ILE A 344 15.74 -25.59 16.30
CA ILE A 344 14.53 -25.53 15.46
C ILE A 344 13.29 -25.84 16.30
N GLU A 345 13.38 -26.80 17.21
CA GLU A 345 12.27 -27.21 18.10
C GLU A 345 11.85 -26.06 19.01
N ARG A 346 12.80 -25.34 19.62
CA ARG A 346 12.47 -24.19 20.46
C ARG A 346 11.79 -23.08 19.66
N ILE A 347 12.29 -22.79 18.46
CA ILE A 347 11.68 -21.77 17.60
C ILE A 347 10.28 -22.22 17.16
N HIS A 348 10.10 -23.50 16.79
CA HIS A 348 8.79 -24.06 16.48
C HIS A 348 7.83 -23.96 17.68
N ASP A 349 8.28 -24.25 18.89
CA ASP A 349 7.43 -24.17 20.07
C ASP A 349 6.92 -22.77 20.37
N LEU A 350 7.79 -21.77 20.18
CA LEU A 350 7.45 -20.35 20.35
C LEU A 350 6.59 -19.83 19.20
N THR A 351 6.87 -20.28 17.98
CA THR A 351 6.30 -19.65 16.78
C THR A 351 5.13 -20.38 16.15
N LYS A 352 5.12 -21.71 16.31
CA LYS A 352 4.31 -22.71 15.61
C LYS A 352 4.53 -22.77 14.09
N ILE A 353 5.60 -22.14 13.58
CA ILE A 353 6.03 -22.24 12.17
C ILE A 353 6.57 -23.64 11.93
N ASP A 354 6.19 -24.26 10.80
CA ASP A 354 6.55 -25.65 10.50
C ASP A 354 8.09 -25.87 10.51
N PRO A 355 8.59 -26.94 11.16
CA PRO A 355 10.03 -27.24 11.21
C PRO A 355 10.71 -27.34 9.84
N TRP A 356 9.97 -27.68 8.78
CA TRP A 356 10.49 -27.70 7.41
C TRP A 356 11.01 -26.33 7.00
N PHE A 357 10.22 -25.26 7.21
CA PHE A 357 10.64 -23.89 6.88
C PHE A 357 11.81 -23.44 7.73
N LEU A 358 11.76 -23.73 9.04
CA LEU A 358 12.83 -23.37 9.98
C LEU A 358 14.15 -24.06 9.62
N GLY A 359 14.11 -25.32 9.16
CA GLY A 359 15.27 -26.04 8.65
C GLY A 359 15.88 -25.36 7.41
N LYS A 360 15.04 -24.87 6.49
CA LYS A 360 15.50 -24.13 5.31
C LYS A 360 16.10 -22.77 5.65
N LEU A 361 15.53 -22.07 6.61
CA LEU A 361 16.09 -20.82 7.14
C LEU A 361 17.46 -21.07 7.81
N LYS A 362 17.60 -22.19 8.53
CA LYS A 362 18.88 -22.59 9.14
C LYS A 362 19.97 -22.81 8.10
N ASN A 363 19.65 -23.36 6.91
CA ASN A 363 20.61 -23.47 5.80
C ASN A 363 21.21 -22.11 5.43
N ILE A 364 20.40 -21.04 5.41
CA ILE A 364 20.87 -19.68 5.12
C ILE A 364 21.83 -19.20 6.21
N VAL A 365 21.48 -19.37 7.49
CA VAL A 365 22.34 -18.98 8.63
C VAL A 365 23.68 -19.72 8.60
N ASP A 366 23.65 -21.02 8.32
CA ASP A 366 24.86 -21.83 8.22
C ASP A 366 25.74 -21.42 7.03
N TYR A 367 25.11 -21.06 5.90
CA TYR A 367 25.85 -20.59 4.73
C TYR A 367 26.44 -19.20 4.93
N LYS A 368 25.77 -18.31 5.68
CA LYS A 368 26.37 -17.04 6.15
C LYS A 368 27.66 -17.33 6.92
N ALA A 369 27.61 -18.22 7.91
CA ALA A 369 28.79 -18.56 8.71
C ALA A 369 29.94 -19.10 7.85
N LYS A 370 29.63 -19.91 6.83
CA LYS A 370 30.61 -20.37 5.83
C LYS A 370 31.20 -19.21 5.02
N LEU A 371 30.39 -18.29 4.50
CA LEU A 371 30.85 -17.13 3.73
C LEU A 371 31.74 -16.21 4.59
N SER A 372 31.41 -16.02 5.86
CA SER A 372 32.19 -15.22 6.81
C SER A 372 33.59 -15.78 7.14
N THR A 373 33.93 -16.99 6.68
CA THR A 373 35.29 -17.54 6.83
C THR A 373 36.29 -16.97 5.82
N TYR A 374 35.81 -16.32 4.76
CA TYR A 374 36.63 -15.69 3.73
C TYR A 374 36.86 -14.20 4.06
N ASN A 375 38.02 -13.67 3.68
CA ASN A 375 38.40 -12.26 3.92
C ASN A 375 38.60 -11.47 2.62
N LYS A 376 38.50 -12.14 1.47
CA LYS A 376 38.60 -11.55 0.14
C LYS A 376 37.63 -12.26 -0.79
N VAL A 377 37.06 -11.52 -1.71
CA VAL A 377 36.09 -12.06 -2.67
C VAL A 377 36.75 -13.06 -3.60
N GLU A 378 38.01 -12.82 -3.97
CA GLU A 378 38.80 -13.67 -4.87
C GLU A 378 39.16 -15.04 -4.26
N ASP A 379 39.07 -15.16 -2.93
CA ASP A 379 39.35 -16.40 -2.22
C ASP A 379 38.14 -17.35 -2.22
N ILE A 380 36.96 -16.88 -2.64
CA ILE A 380 35.72 -17.67 -2.66
C ILE A 380 35.75 -18.66 -3.83
N PRO A 381 35.73 -19.98 -3.58
CA PRO A 381 35.68 -20.98 -4.65
C PRO A 381 34.40 -20.88 -5.48
N ALA A 382 34.47 -21.27 -6.76
CA ALA A 382 33.34 -21.16 -7.69
C ALA A 382 32.10 -21.98 -7.27
N ASP A 383 32.29 -23.13 -6.63
CA ASP A 383 31.21 -23.94 -6.07
C ASP A 383 30.54 -23.24 -4.87
N VAL A 384 31.34 -22.62 -3.99
CA VAL A 384 30.83 -21.85 -2.85
C VAL A 384 30.06 -20.61 -3.30
N MET A 385 30.61 -19.87 -4.27
CA MET A 385 29.94 -18.72 -4.86
C MET A 385 28.62 -19.12 -5.51
N ARG A 386 28.63 -20.19 -6.33
CA ARG A 386 27.42 -20.67 -7.02
C ARG A 386 26.35 -21.07 -6.02
N GLU A 387 26.70 -21.87 -5.03
CA GLU A 387 25.76 -22.32 -4.00
C GLU A 387 25.20 -21.14 -3.19
N ALA A 388 26.01 -20.15 -2.84
CA ALA A 388 25.51 -18.91 -2.21
C ALA A 388 24.43 -18.24 -3.09
N LYS A 389 24.66 -18.14 -4.40
CA LYS A 389 23.67 -17.55 -5.32
C LYS A 389 22.42 -18.43 -5.48
N VAL A 390 22.56 -19.75 -5.49
CA VAL A 390 21.44 -20.73 -5.51
C VAL A 390 20.58 -20.60 -4.26
N LEU A 391 21.19 -20.35 -3.10
CA LEU A 391 20.47 -20.09 -1.85
C LEU A 391 19.87 -18.68 -1.78
N GLY A 392 20.07 -17.84 -2.80
CA GLY A 392 19.48 -16.50 -2.89
C GLY A 392 20.29 -15.37 -2.28
N PHE A 393 21.56 -15.58 -1.90
CA PHE A 393 22.41 -14.51 -1.38
C PHE A 393 22.67 -13.45 -2.45
N SER A 394 22.45 -12.19 -2.10
CA SER A 394 22.79 -11.05 -2.96
C SER A 394 24.29 -10.79 -2.99
N ASP A 395 24.76 -10.13 -4.06
CA ASP A 395 26.14 -9.67 -4.16
C ASP A 395 26.49 -8.71 -2.99
N PHE A 396 25.49 -7.97 -2.50
CA PHE A 396 25.59 -7.15 -1.29
C PHE A 396 25.87 -7.97 -0.03
N GLN A 397 25.10 -9.03 0.22
CA GLN A 397 25.30 -9.88 1.40
C GLN A 397 26.68 -10.56 1.38
N ILE A 398 27.08 -11.08 0.23
CA ILE A 398 28.41 -11.69 0.05
C ILE A 398 29.50 -10.65 0.33
N ALA A 399 29.38 -9.44 -0.23
CA ALA A 399 30.31 -8.34 0.03
C ALA A 399 30.37 -8.00 1.53
N ARG A 400 29.21 -7.93 2.20
CA ARG A 400 29.12 -7.64 3.64
C ARG A 400 29.87 -8.65 4.47
N PHE A 401 29.62 -9.95 4.26
CA PHE A 401 30.21 -11.01 5.08
C PHE A 401 31.70 -11.25 4.82
N VAL A 402 32.17 -10.98 3.61
CA VAL A 402 33.55 -11.30 3.21
C VAL A 402 34.48 -10.10 3.34
N LEU A 403 33.98 -8.88 3.07
CA LEU A 403 34.81 -7.67 3.04
C LEU A 403 34.65 -6.79 4.28
N ASN A 404 33.60 -6.98 5.08
CA ASN A 404 33.25 -6.15 6.25
C ASN A 404 33.39 -4.63 5.97
N PRO A 405 32.78 -4.11 4.89
CA PRO A 405 32.99 -2.73 4.48
C PRO A 405 32.34 -1.74 5.43
N THR A 406 32.88 -0.52 5.46
CA THR A 406 32.31 0.63 6.18
C THR A 406 31.77 1.66 5.19
N GLY A 407 30.52 2.10 5.37
CA GLY A 407 29.88 3.12 4.52
C GLY A 407 29.18 2.56 3.28
N ASN A 408 29.19 3.33 2.18
CA ASN A 408 28.49 2.98 0.94
C ASN A 408 29.16 1.77 0.26
N MET A 409 28.38 0.71 0.04
CA MET A 409 28.84 -0.59 -0.47
C MET A 409 28.75 -0.78 -1.99
N GLU A 410 28.52 0.29 -2.78
CA GLU A 410 28.37 0.18 -4.23
C GLU A 410 29.61 -0.43 -4.90
N LYS A 411 30.82 -0.05 -4.44
CA LYS A 411 32.08 -0.57 -4.98
C LYS A 411 32.28 -2.05 -4.67
N GLU A 412 32.03 -2.45 -3.43
CA GLU A 412 32.19 -3.82 -2.95
C GLU A 412 31.17 -4.76 -3.59
N ASN A 413 29.94 -4.29 -3.78
CA ASN A 413 28.92 -5.01 -4.53
C ASN A 413 29.36 -5.26 -5.99
N LEU A 414 29.90 -4.24 -6.66
CA LEU A 414 30.45 -4.39 -8.02
C LEU A 414 31.66 -5.35 -8.06
N ALA A 415 32.48 -5.41 -7.00
CA ALA A 415 33.60 -6.35 -6.93
C ALA A 415 33.11 -7.81 -6.88
N VAL A 416 32.10 -8.11 -6.05
CA VAL A 416 31.44 -9.44 -6.02
C VAL A 416 30.84 -9.77 -7.37
N ARG A 417 30.09 -8.84 -7.97
CA ARG A 417 29.50 -9.00 -9.30
C ARG A 417 30.58 -9.34 -10.35
N ALA A 418 31.66 -8.57 -10.40
CA ALA A 418 32.74 -8.78 -11.36
C ALA A 418 33.40 -10.16 -11.17
N HIS A 419 33.67 -10.55 -9.93
CA HIS A 419 34.27 -11.86 -9.62
C HIS A 419 33.34 -13.01 -10.02
N ARG A 420 32.06 -12.94 -9.63
CA ARG A 420 31.03 -13.91 -10.02
C ARG A 420 30.94 -14.07 -11.55
N LYS A 421 30.91 -12.95 -12.29
CA LYS A 421 30.90 -12.96 -13.77
C LYS A 421 32.17 -13.58 -14.35
N SER A 422 33.34 -13.32 -13.77
CA SER A 422 34.61 -13.90 -14.24
C SER A 422 34.65 -15.44 -14.15
N MET A 423 33.87 -16.01 -13.23
CA MET A 423 33.69 -17.46 -13.07
C MET A 423 32.57 -18.05 -13.95
N GLY A 424 31.91 -17.24 -14.78
CA GLY A 424 30.76 -17.69 -15.58
C GLY A 424 29.51 -18.02 -14.76
N ILE A 425 29.46 -17.62 -13.49
CA ILE A 425 28.28 -17.83 -12.64
C ILE A 425 27.32 -16.71 -13.00
N LEU A 426 26.28 -16.99 -13.76
CA LEU A 426 25.24 -16.04 -14.19
C LEU A 426 23.87 -16.62 -13.86
N PRO A 427 22.87 -15.77 -13.55
CA PRO A 427 21.52 -16.27 -13.37
C PRO A 427 20.99 -16.77 -14.73
N ALA A 428 20.27 -17.90 -14.70
CA ALA A 428 19.41 -18.34 -15.78
C ALA A 428 18.14 -17.48 -15.85
N VAL A 429 17.48 -17.52 -17.01
CA VAL A 429 16.18 -16.88 -17.25
C VAL A 429 15.20 -17.96 -17.62
N LYS A 430 14.18 -18.13 -16.78
CA LYS A 430 13.18 -19.18 -16.92
C LYS A 430 11.81 -18.60 -17.18
N ARG A 431 11.02 -19.32 -17.98
CA ARG A 431 9.69 -18.89 -18.41
C ARG A 431 8.61 -19.54 -17.54
N ILE A 432 7.63 -18.74 -17.14
CA ILE A 432 6.35 -19.19 -16.60
C ILE A 432 5.41 -19.42 -17.78
N ASN A 433 4.91 -20.65 -17.89
CA ASN A 433 3.92 -20.98 -18.92
C ASN A 433 2.59 -20.33 -18.57
N THR A 434 1.97 -19.67 -19.54
CA THR A 434 0.68 -19.01 -19.35
C THR A 434 -0.44 -19.83 -19.97
N VAL A 435 -1.62 -19.78 -19.36
CA VAL A 435 -2.81 -20.50 -19.82
C VAL A 435 -3.79 -19.51 -20.44
N ALA A 436 -4.60 -19.97 -21.40
CA ALA A 436 -5.69 -19.20 -21.98
C ALA A 436 -5.28 -17.87 -22.67
N SER A 437 -4.03 -17.77 -23.12
CA SER A 437 -3.58 -16.67 -23.96
C SER A 437 -4.03 -16.88 -25.42
N GLU A 438 -4.48 -15.81 -26.08
CA GLU A 438 -4.75 -15.83 -27.53
C GLU A 438 -3.46 -16.00 -28.36
N HIS A 439 -2.31 -15.67 -27.77
CA HIS A 439 -0.97 -15.76 -28.38
C HIS A 439 0.06 -16.32 -27.38
N PRO A 440 -0.03 -17.61 -27.00
CA PRO A 440 0.85 -18.20 -26.00
C PRO A 440 2.34 -18.15 -26.38
N GLU A 441 2.66 -18.20 -27.67
CA GLU A 441 4.01 -18.06 -28.22
C GLU A 441 4.65 -16.69 -27.98
N LEU A 442 3.83 -15.66 -27.78
CA LEU A 442 4.26 -14.29 -27.51
C LEU A 442 4.44 -14.01 -26.02
N THR A 443 4.02 -14.94 -25.15
CA THR A 443 4.10 -14.74 -23.70
C THR A 443 5.53 -14.97 -23.22
N ASN A 444 6.13 -13.91 -22.66
CA ASN A 444 7.45 -13.96 -22.06
C ASN A 444 7.34 -13.48 -20.61
N TYR A 445 6.74 -14.33 -19.79
CA TYR A 445 6.66 -14.15 -18.35
C TYR A 445 7.87 -14.83 -17.70
N LEU A 446 8.80 -14.06 -17.15
CA LEU A 446 10.16 -14.50 -16.85
C LEU A 446 10.53 -14.26 -15.38
N TYR A 447 11.37 -15.14 -14.85
CA TYR A 447 12.07 -14.94 -13.58
C TYR A 447 13.52 -15.41 -13.70
N MET A 448 14.38 -14.92 -12.82
CA MET A 448 15.79 -15.29 -12.82
C MET A 448 16.18 -16.12 -11.60
N THR A 449 16.98 -17.15 -11.82
CA THR A 449 17.44 -18.11 -10.80
C THR A 449 18.85 -18.62 -11.09
N TYR A 450 19.59 -19.02 -10.06
CA TYR A 450 20.92 -19.64 -10.20
C TYR A 450 20.90 -21.17 -10.11
N ALA A 451 19.78 -21.78 -9.73
CA ALA A 451 19.67 -23.22 -9.49
C ALA A 451 19.74 -24.07 -10.76
N VAL A 452 19.54 -23.45 -11.92
CA VAL A 452 19.54 -24.08 -13.24
C VAL A 452 20.32 -23.20 -14.20
N GLU A 453 20.73 -23.77 -15.33
CA GLU A 453 21.45 -23.05 -16.38
C GLU A 453 20.54 -22.78 -17.60
N GLY A 454 21.03 -21.91 -18.49
CA GLY A 454 20.39 -21.60 -19.78
C GLY A 454 19.28 -20.55 -19.71
N TYR A 455 18.78 -20.21 -20.90
CA TYR A 455 17.78 -19.16 -21.10
C TYR A 455 16.62 -19.73 -21.92
N ASP A 456 15.39 -19.58 -21.43
CA ASP A 456 14.20 -20.08 -22.14
C ASP A 456 13.70 -19.09 -23.21
N VAL A 457 14.42 -17.97 -23.40
CA VAL A 457 14.11 -16.93 -24.38
C VAL A 457 15.34 -16.52 -25.18
N ASN A 458 15.13 -16.21 -26.46
CA ASN A 458 16.10 -15.47 -27.27
C ASN A 458 16.08 -14.01 -26.86
N TYR A 459 17.21 -13.30 -26.89
CA TYR A 459 17.27 -11.87 -26.49
C TYR A 459 17.13 -10.91 -27.67
N TYR A 460 16.61 -9.71 -27.40
CA TYR A 460 16.38 -8.65 -28.38
C TYR A 460 17.66 -7.88 -28.72
N LYS A 461 18.75 -8.60 -29.01
CA LYS A 461 20.05 -7.99 -29.33
C LYS A 461 19.97 -7.17 -30.61
N ASN A 462 20.33 -5.89 -30.52
CA ASN A 462 20.27 -4.92 -31.62
C ASN A 462 18.83 -4.58 -32.10
N GLU A 463 17.80 -4.99 -31.35
CA GLU A 463 16.43 -4.53 -31.60
C GLU A 463 16.12 -3.25 -30.85
N LYS A 464 15.06 -2.58 -31.28
CA LYS A 464 14.56 -1.36 -30.66
C LYS A 464 13.78 -1.70 -29.38
N SER A 465 14.49 -2.05 -28.29
CA SER A 465 13.89 -2.40 -26.99
C SER A 465 14.06 -1.29 -25.95
N VAL A 466 13.15 -1.24 -24.97
CA VAL A 466 13.18 -0.31 -23.84
C VAL A 466 12.80 -1.03 -22.56
N VAL A 467 13.57 -0.80 -21.50
CA VAL A 467 13.25 -1.29 -20.15
C VAL A 467 12.49 -0.21 -19.40
N VAL A 468 11.39 -0.59 -18.75
CA VAL A 468 10.64 0.23 -17.81
C VAL A 468 10.74 -0.43 -16.44
N LEU A 469 11.19 0.34 -15.44
CA LEU A 469 11.23 -0.11 -14.06
C LEU A 469 9.92 0.24 -13.37
N GLY A 470 9.24 -0.77 -12.82
CA GLY A 470 7.96 -0.62 -12.13
C GLY A 470 8.07 0.01 -10.75
N SER A 471 6.95 -0.01 -10.01
CA SER A 471 6.82 0.63 -8.70
C SER A 471 7.36 -0.17 -7.52
N GLY A 472 7.52 -1.50 -7.67
CA GLY A 472 7.68 -2.40 -6.54
C GLY A 472 6.40 -2.52 -5.70
N ALA A 473 6.56 -2.96 -4.45
CA ALA A 473 5.47 -3.16 -3.51
C ALA A 473 4.69 -1.86 -3.28
N TYR A 474 3.36 -1.97 -3.17
CA TYR A 474 2.58 -0.85 -2.66
C TYR A 474 2.93 -0.57 -1.20
N ARG A 475 2.99 0.73 -0.90
CA ARG A 475 3.26 1.27 0.44
C ARG A 475 2.67 2.66 0.55
N ILE A 476 2.59 3.21 1.76
CA ILE A 476 2.05 4.55 1.97
C ILE A 476 2.92 5.56 1.20
N GLY A 477 2.27 6.30 0.31
CA GLY A 477 2.89 7.26 -0.61
C GLY A 477 3.45 6.72 -1.91
N SER A 478 3.33 5.41 -2.16
CA SER A 478 3.61 4.76 -3.43
C SER A 478 2.63 3.61 -3.68
N SER A 479 1.50 3.92 -4.30
CA SER A 479 0.43 2.96 -4.62
C SER A 479 0.22 2.83 -6.14
N VAL A 480 -1.01 2.50 -6.56
CA VAL A 480 -1.43 2.20 -7.94
C VAL A 480 -1.15 3.32 -8.94
N GLU A 481 -0.97 4.57 -8.50
CA GLU A 481 -0.62 5.71 -9.34
C GLU A 481 0.63 5.46 -10.21
N PHE A 482 1.66 4.83 -9.64
CA PHE A 482 2.94 4.57 -10.32
C PHE A 482 2.86 3.33 -11.18
N ASP A 483 1.98 2.38 -10.84
CA ASP A 483 1.65 1.26 -11.72
C ASP A 483 0.93 1.76 -12.98
N TRP A 484 -0.06 2.65 -12.83
CA TRP A 484 -0.75 3.30 -13.95
C TRP A 484 0.25 4.03 -14.85
N CYS A 485 1.20 4.77 -14.28
CA CYS A 485 2.25 5.43 -15.07
C CYS A 485 3.14 4.41 -15.81
N SER A 486 3.55 3.34 -15.15
CA SER A 486 4.40 2.30 -15.75
C SER A 486 3.70 1.56 -16.90
N VAL A 487 2.42 1.20 -16.73
CA VAL A 487 1.57 0.55 -17.75
C VAL A 487 1.42 1.45 -18.99
N ASN A 488 1.10 2.74 -18.79
CA ASN A 488 0.95 3.67 -19.90
C ASN A 488 2.28 3.88 -20.66
N ALA A 489 3.42 3.85 -19.96
CA ALA A 489 4.73 3.94 -20.59
C ALA A 489 5.04 2.71 -21.46
N VAL A 490 4.84 1.49 -20.97
CA VAL A 490 5.09 0.27 -21.79
C VAL A 490 4.15 0.17 -22.98
N GLN A 491 2.86 0.48 -22.79
CA GLN A 491 1.90 0.48 -23.89
C GLN A 491 2.23 1.54 -24.95
N THR A 492 2.66 2.73 -24.54
CA THR A 492 3.09 3.79 -25.46
C THR A 492 4.35 3.38 -26.22
N ALA A 493 5.34 2.80 -25.54
CA ALA A 493 6.55 2.27 -26.18
C ALA A 493 6.21 1.21 -27.23
N ARG A 494 5.33 0.25 -26.89
CA ARG A 494 4.86 -0.78 -27.81
C ARG A 494 4.15 -0.19 -29.05
N LYS A 495 3.27 0.79 -28.86
CA LYS A 495 2.60 1.54 -29.96
C LYS A 495 3.60 2.26 -30.89
N LEU A 496 4.76 2.65 -30.37
CA LEU A 496 5.85 3.29 -31.12
C LEU A 496 6.81 2.26 -31.79
N GLY A 497 6.47 0.97 -31.72
CA GLY A 497 7.24 -0.13 -32.30
C GLY A 497 8.46 -0.53 -31.49
N TYR A 498 8.53 -0.18 -30.21
CA TYR A 498 9.56 -0.71 -29.31
C TYR A 498 9.15 -2.06 -28.73
N LYS A 499 10.14 -2.93 -28.49
CA LYS A 499 9.97 -4.07 -27.59
C LYS A 499 10.03 -3.58 -26.15
N SER A 500 8.90 -3.63 -25.47
CA SER A 500 8.75 -3.15 -24.09
C SER A 500 9.11 -4.25 -23.09
N ILE A 501 10.04 -3.96 -22.17
CA ILE A 501 10.50 -4.89 -21.13
C ILE A 501 10.14 -4.27 -19.77
N MET A 502 9.34 -4.97 -18.96
CA MET A 502 8.99 -4.55 -17.61
C MET A 502 9.80 -5.33 -16.57
N ILE A 503 10.30 -4.65 -15.55
CA ILE A 503 10.82 -5.28 -14.33
C ILE A 503 9.96 -4.80 -13.17
N ASN A 504 9.25 -5.70 -12.51
CA ASN A 504 8.45 -5.39 -11.31
C ASN A 504 8.17 -6.70 -10.53
N TYR A 505 7.76 -6.59 -9.27
CA TYR A 505 7.55 -7.77 -8.40
C TYR A 505 6.28 -7.69 -7.52
N ASN A 506 5.39 -6.74 -7.79
CA ASN A 506 4.14 -6.60 -7.04
C ASN A 506 3.03 -7.42 -7.72
N PRO A 507 2.51 -8.49 -7.07
CA PRO A 507 1.54 -9.39 -7.68
C PRO A 507 0.14 -8.76 -7.88
N GLU A 508 -0.16 -7.65 -7.21
CA GLU A 508 -1.46 -6.96 -7.29
C GLU A 508 -1.60 -6.08 -8.55
N THR A 509 -0.53 -5.95 -9.33
CA THR A 509 -0.40 -4.90 -10.36
C THR A 509 -0.72 -5.35 -11.77
N VAL A 510 -1.20 -4.39 -12.58
CA VAL A 510 -1.38 -4.57 -14.02
C VAL A 510 -0.04 -4.55 -14.74
N SER A 511 0.97 -3.81 -14.25
CA SER A 511 2.32 -3.88 -14.89
C SER A 511 2.94 -5.27 -14.87
N THR A 512 2.53 -6.13 -13.94
CA THR A 512 2.96 -7.54 -13.88
C THR A 512 1.97 -8.49 -14.55
N ASP A 513 1.01 -8.00 -15.33
CA ASP A 513 0.30 -8.84 -16.30
C ASP A 513 1.20 -9.02 -17.53
N TYR A 514 1.40 -10.28 -17.93
CA TYR A 514 2.33 -10.65 -19.00
C TYR A 514 1.90 -10.14 -20.39
N ASP A 515 0.64 -9.72 -20.56
CA ASP A 515 0.10 -9.17 -21.81
C ASP A 515 0.39 -7.66 -21.96
N MET A 516 0.76 -6.96 -20.88
CA MET A 516 1.03 -5.52 -20.89
C MET A 516 2.38 -5.13 -21.53
N CYS A 517 3.36 -6.03 -21.54
CA CYS A 517 4.71 -5.78 -22.08
C CYS A 517 5.22 -6.99 -22.88
N ASP A 518 6.20 -6.78 -23.78
CA ASP A 518 6.73 -7.86 -24.63
C ASP A 518 7.52 -8.89 -23.80
N ARG A 519 8.12 -8.43 -22.69
CA ARG A 519 8.74 -9.27 -21.66
C ARG A 519 8.52 -8.71 -20.28
N LEU A 520 8.09 -9.58 -19.38
CA LEU A 520 7.94 -9.28 -17.96
C LEU A 520 8.99 -10.07 -17.17
N TYR A 521 9.91 -9.37 -16.52
CA TYR A 521 10.77 -9.93 -15.50
C TYR A 521 10.13 -9.71 -14.13
N PHE A 522 9.61 -10.78 -13.54
CA PHE A 522 9.07 -10.78 -12.18
C PHE A 522 10.20 -10.93 -11.17
N ASP A 523 10.96 -9.86 -11.00
CA ASP A 523 12.22 -9.91 -10.26
C ASP A 523 12.56 -8.58 -9.57
N GLU A 524 13.61 -8.60 -8.75
CA GLU A 524 13.98 -7.50 -7.86
C GLU A 524 14.26 -6.19 -8.64
N LEU A 525 13.75 -5.08 -8.14
CA LEU A 525 14.18 -3.72 -8.53
C LEU A 525 15.47 -3.33 -7.79
N SER A 526 16.44 -4.23 -7.75
CA SER A 526 17.75 -4.01 -7.13
C SER A 526 18.79 -3.65 -8.19
N PHE A 527 19.85 -2.95 -7.77
CA PHE A 527 20.94 -2.60 -8.68
C PHE A 527 21.57 -3.84 -9.34
N GLU A 528 21.73 -4.93 -8.59
CA GLU A 528 22.26 -6.21 -9.08
C GLU A 528 21.37 -6.79 -10.19
N ARG A 529 20.07 -6.97 -9.91
CA ARG A 529 19.14 -7.65 -10.81
C ARG A 529 18.81 -6.82 -12.04
N VAL A 530 18.66 -5.50 -11.88
CA VAL A 530 18.44 -4.59 -13.01
C VAL A 530 19.64 -4.61 -13.96
N LEU A 531 20.88 -4.64 -13.44
CA LEU A 531 22.07 -4.80 -14.29
C LEU A 531 22.13 -6.17 -14.98
N ASP A 532 21.71 -7.25 -14.31
CA ASP A 532 21.62 -8.58 -14.94
C ASP A 532 20.68 -8.55 -16.16
N VAL A 533 19.50 -7.92 -16.05
CA VAL A 533 18.57 -7.79 -17.18
C VAL A 533 19.14 -6.90 -18.28
N ILE A 534 19.77 -5.77 -17.94
CA ILE A 534 20.38 -4.86 -18.92
C ILE A 534 21.51 -5.55 -19.69
N ASP A 535 22.37 -6.31 -19.01
CA ASP A 535 23.47 -7.05 -19.63
C ASP A 535 22.96 -8.06 -20.68
N LEU A 536 21.80 -8.67 -20.41
CA LEU A 536 21.17 -9.66 -21.29
C LEU A 536 20.41 -9.03 -22.46
N GLU A 537 19.59 -8.01 -22.18
CA GLU A 537 18.67 -7.41 -23.14
C GLU A 537 19.30 -6.33 -24.00
N GLN A 538 20.38 -5.69 -23.53
CA GLN A 538 21.09 -4.60 -24.20
C GLN A 538 20.13 -3.53 -24.79
N PRO A 539 19.22 -2.96 -23.97
CA PRO A 539 18.16 -2.10 -24.47
C PRO A 539 18.69 -0.76 -24.99
N ARG A 540 17.86 -0.07 -25.80
CA ARG A 540 18.13 1.33 -26.19
C ARG A 540 18.34 2.20 -24.95
N GLY A 541 17.56 1.94 -23.90
CA GLY A 541 17.72 2.59 -22.62
C GLY A 541 16.64 2.16 -21.62
N VAL A 542 16.71 2.78 -20.44
CA VAL A 542 15.89 2.46 -19.26
C VAL A 542 15.09 3.69 -18.86
N ILE A 543 13.79 3.54 -18.66
CA ILE A 543 12.91 4.56 -18.10
C ILE A 543 12.82 4.33 -16.59
N VAL A 544 13.26 5.33 -15.82
CA VAL A 544 13.28 5.31 -14.34
C VAL A 544 12.28 6.29 -13.69
N SER A 545 11.61 7.12 -14.50
CA SER A 545 10.84 8.28 -14.05
C SER A 545 9.33 8.03 -13.90
N VAL A 546 8.86 6.79 -14.05
CA VAL A 546 7.42 6.44 -14.01
C VAL A 546 7.04 5.49 -12.87
N GLY A 547 8.00 4.77 -12.27
CA GLY A 547 7.77 3.81 -11.19
C GLY A 547 8.02 4.36 -9.78
N GLY A 548 7.91 5.67 -9.56
CA GLY A 548 8.12 6.26 -8.23
C GLY A 548 9.58 6.29 -7.76
N GLN A 549 9.82 6.18 -6.45
CA GLN A 549 11.14 6.47 -5.87
C GLN A 549 12.17 5.35 -6.03
N ILE A 550 11.76 4.08 -6.00
CA ILE A 550 12.67 2.92 -6.14
C ILE A 550 13.51 3.02 -7.42
N PRO A 551 12.91 3.14 -8.62
CA PRO A 551 13.69 3.28 -9.84
C PRO A 551 14.43 4.61 -9.95
N ASN A 552 13.86 5.71 -9.43
CA ASN A 552 14.53 7.02 -9.44
C ASN A 552 15.85 7.01 -8.66
N ASN A 553 15.87 6.31 -7.51
CA ASN A 553 17.08 6.12 -6.68
C ASN A 553 18.17 5.28 -7.40
N LEU A 554 17.80 4.46 -8.39
CA LEU A 554 18.76 3.70 -9.19
C LEU A 554 19.39 4.53 -10.32
N ALA A 555 18.82 5.68 -10.68
CA ALA A 555 19.23 6.46 -11.85
C ALA A 555 20.73 6.78 -11.86
N MET A 556 21.28 7.28 -10.74
CA MET A 556 22.70 7.63 -10.64
C MET A 556 23.61 6.40 -10.61
N LYS A 557 23.18 5.30 -9.99
CA LYS A 557 23.95 4.04 -9.96
C LYS A 557 24.07 3.46 -11.37
N LEU A 558 22.95 3.43 -12.11
CA LEU A 558 22.90 2.99 -13.50
C LEU A 558 23.74 3.90 -14.41
N TYR A 559 23.66 5.21 -14.23
CA TYR A 559 24.46 6.18 -14.99
C TYR A 559 25.97 5.96 -14.84
N ARG A 560 26.45 5.66 -13.61
CA ARG A 560 27.87 5.36 -13.36
C ARG A 560 28.35 4.08 -14.05
N GLN A 561 27.43 3.16 -14.34
CA GLN A 561 27.70 1.95 -15.14
C GLN A 561 27.47 2.16 -16.63
N SER A 562 27.34 3.41 -17.09
CA SER A 562 27.11 3.78 -18.49
C SER A 562 25.82 3.21 -19.09
N VAL A 563 24.81 2.92 -18.25
CA VAL A 563 23.48 2.52 -18.71
C VAL A 563 22.75 3.75 -19.28
N PRO A 564 22.18 3.68 -20.50
CA PRO A 564 21.42 4.78 -21.07
C PRO A 564 20.08 4.98 -20.32
N VAL A 565 20.02 5.98 -19.45
CA VAL A 565 18.76 6.41 -18.82
C VAL A 565 18.03 7.37 -19.77
N LEU A 566 16.78 7.06 -20.10
CA LEU A 566 15.97 7.83 -21.04
C LEU A 566 15.21 8.96 -20.35
N GLY A 567 15.07 10.10 -21.04
CA GLY A 567 14.40 11.29 -20.53
C GLY A 567 15.33 12.22 -19.76
N THR A 568 14.86 12.72 -18.62
CA THR A 568 15.61 13.64 -17.76
C THR A 568 16.88 12.97 -17.23
N SER A 569 18.01 13.67 -17.34
CA SER A 569 19.31 13.08 -17.00
C SER A 569 19.40 12.70 -15.51
N PRO A 570 20.07 11.60 -15.15
CA PRO A 570 20.35 11.25 -13.76
C PRO A 570 21.05 12.35 -12.95
N ILE A 571 21.90 13.14 -13.61
CA ILE A 571 22.56 14.31 -13.02
C ILE A 571 21.53 15.38 -12.62
N SER A 572 20.55 15.66 -13.49
CA SER A 572 19.46 16.59 -13.19
C SER A 572 18.58 16.05 -12.07
N ILE A 573 18.29 14.75 -12.05
CA ILE A 573 17.52 14.08 -10.98
C ILE A 573 18.21 14.29 -9.64
N ASP A 574 19.50 13.96 -9.54
CA ASP A 574 20.28 14.17 -8.32
C ASP A 574 20.37 15.66 -7.93
N ARG A 575 20.44 16.58 -8.90
CA ARG A 575 20.45 18.02 -8.64
C ARG A 575 19.12 18.53 -8.04
N ALA A 576 18.00 17.89 -8.36
CA ALA A 576 16.68 18.25 -7.83
C ALA A 576 16.37 17.56 -6.49
N GLU A 577 16.78 16.30 -6.29
CA GLU A 577 16.54 15.57 -5.04
C GLU A 577 17.50 15.99 -3.92
N ASN A 578 18.72 16.40 -4.26
CA ASN A 578 19.67 16.89 -3.28
C ASN A 578 19.34 18.33 -2.83
N ARG A 579 18.99 18.52 -1.56
CA ARG A 579 18.52 19.81 -1.04
C ARG A 579 19.53 20.94 -1.25
N ASN A 580 20.82 20.70 -1.00
CA ASN A 580 21.88 21.69 -1.18
C ASN A 580 21.96 22.15 -2.64
N LYS A 581 22.03 21.18 -3.57
CA LYS A 581 22.13 21.47 -5.01
C LYS A 581 20.88 22.17 -5.54
N PHE A 582 19.71 21.73 -5.09
CA PHE A 582 18.44 22.30 -5.52
C PHE A 582 18.28 23.74 -5.02
N SER A 583 18.57 24.00 -3.74
CA SER A 583 18.50 25.35 -3.19
C SER A 583 19.45 26.31 -3.90
N ALA A 584 20.72 25.92 -4.08
CA ALA A 584 21.71 26.76 -4.75
C ALA A 584 21.25 27.14 -6.17
N MET A 585 20.61 26.21 -6.87
CA MET A 585 19.99 26.45 -8.17
C MET A 585 18.84 27.46 -8.08
N LEU A 586 17.94 27.34 -7.10
CA LEU A 586 16.85 28.30 -6.91
C LEU A 586 17.37 29.70 -6.60
N ASP A 587 18.39 29.82 -5.75
CA ASP A 587 19.02 31.09 -5.40
C ASP A 587 19.66 31.76 -6.63
N GLN A 588 20.36 30.99 -7.46
CA GLN A 588 20.92 31.47 -8.73
C GLN A 588 19.85 31.97 -9.71
N LEU A 589 18.68 31.32 -9.72
CA LEU A 589 17.55 31.71 -10.56
C LEU A 589 16.74 32.87 -9.97
N GLY A 590 17.03 33.32 -8.74
CA GLY A 590 16.24 34.31 -8.01
C GLY A 590 14.83 33.81 -7.68
N ILE A 591 14.68 32.50 -7.47
CA ILE A 591 13.42 31.84 -7.11
C ILE A 591 13.37 31.68 -5.60
N ASP A 592 12.26 32.12 -5.01
CA ASP A 592 12.09 32.11 -3.57
C ASP A 592 11.74 30.71 -3.03
N GLN A 593 12.21 30.40 -1.83
CA GLN A 593 12.03 29.14 -1.11
C GLN A 593 11.93 29.41 0.41
N PRO A 594 11.42 28.47 1.22
CA PRO A 594 11.51 28.58 2.67
C PRO A 594 12.97 28.62 3.13
N ALA A 595 13.28 29.43 4.14
CA ALA A 595 14.61 29.43 4.76
C ALA A 595 14.92 28.02 5.28
N TRP A 596 16.16 27.55 5.11
CA TRP A 596 16.55 26.22 5.52
C TRP A 596 18.05 26.15 5.83
N MET A 597 18.45 25.07 6.51
CA MET A 597 19.84 24.72 6.73
C MET A 597 20.04 23.20 6.76
N GLU A 598 21.24 22.77 6.42
CA GLU A 598 21.72 21.41 6.65
C GLU A 598 22.31 21.29 8.07
N LEU A 599 22.11 20.14 8.70
CA LEU A 599 22.55 19.90 10.06
C LEU A 599 24.01 19.44 10.13
N THR A 600 24.84 20.24 10.80
CA THR A 600 26.24 19.89 11.15
C THR A 600 26.42 19.78 12.67
N SER A 601 25.67 20.55 13.46
CA SER A 601 25.67 20.52 14.94
C SER A 601 24.38 21.09 15.54
N LEU A 602 24.03 20.69 16.78
CA LEU A 602 22.87 21.20 17.53
C LEU A 602 22.92 22.72 17.78
N GLU A 603 24.11 23.29 17.98
CA GLU A 603 24.28 24.73 18.22
C GLU A 603 23.90 25.55 16.99
N GLU A 604 24.28 25.09 15.80
CA GLU A 604 23.91 25.75 14.54
C GLU A 604 22.39 25.76 14.33
N VAL A 605 21.70 24.69 14.74
CA VAL A 605 20.22 24.62 14.70
C VAL A 605 19.58 25.68 15.55
N LYS A 606 20.01 25.79 16.81
CA LYS A 606 19.48 26.78 17.74
C LYS A 606 19.68 28.19 17.18
N GLY A 607 20.87 28.48 16.64
CA GLY A 607 21.16 29.75 15.99
C GLY A 607 20.31 30.02 14.72
N PHE A 608 19.85 29.00 14.01
CA PHE A 608 18.91 29.15 12.90
C PHE A 608 17.47 29.36 13.38
N VAL A 609 17.02 28.58 14.35
CA VAL A 609 15.69 28.71 14.97
C VAL A 609 15.51 30.11 15.59
N GLU A 610 16.54 30.65 16.24
CA GLU A 610 16.52 32.04 16.75
C GLU A 610 16.29 33.08 15.65
N LYS A 611 16.73 32.80 14.42
CA LYS A 611 16.56 33.71 13.26
C LYS A 611 15.20 33.56 12.59
N VAL A 612 14.72 32.33 12.40
CA VAL A 612 13.49 32.06 11.62
C VAL A 612 12.23 31.95 12.47
N GLY A 613 12.39 31.67 13.76
CA GLY A 613 11.32 31.37 14.71
C GLY A 613 10.72 29.97 14.53
N TYR A 614 10.05 29.48 15.57
CA TYR A 614 9.17 28.32 15.46
C TYR A 614 7.83 28.68 14.79
N PRO A 615 7.15 27.71 14.15
CA PRO A 615 7.56 26.31 13.99
C PRO A 615 8.64 26.07 12.90
N VAL A 616 9.36 24.96 13.02
CA VAL A 616 10.33 24.48 12.02
C VAL A 616 10.05 23.03 11.62
N LEU A 617 10.39 22.69 10.38
CA LEU A 617 10.24 21.36 9.80
C LEU A 617 11.58 20.65 9.76
N VAL A 618 11.66 19.44 10.31
CA VAL A 618 12.86 18.59 10.27
C VAL A 618 12.60 17.41 9.33
N ARG A 619 13.53 17.14 8.40
CA ARG A 619 13.43 16.03 7.44
C ARG A 619 14.76 15.44 7.00
N PRO A 620 14.86 14.12 6.73
CA PRO A 620 16.01 13.54 6.02
C PRO A 620 16.01 13.92 4.52
N SER A 621 17.15 13.76 3.85
CA SER A 621 17.26 13.93 2.38
C SER A 621 16.91 12.62 1.63
N TYR A 622 16.54 12.72 0.34
CA TYR A 622 16.21 11.58 -0.55
C TYR A 622 15.03 10.68 -0.10
N VAL A 623 14.01 11.28 0.52
CA VAL A 623 12.79 10.57 0.96
C VAL A 623 11.55 10.96 0.15
N LEU A 624 10.65 9.99 -0.05
CA LEU A 624 9.30 10.18 -0.58
C LEU A 624 8.30 10.20 0.58
N SER A 625 7.15 10.85 0.39
CA SER A 625 5.97 10.77 1.28
C SER A 625 6.11 11.41 2.66
N GLY A 626 7.13 12.23 2.85
CA GLY A 626 7.41 12.84 4.13
C GLY A 626 7.88 11.87 5.21
N ALA A 627 8.42 10.71 4.82
CA ALA A 627 8.87 9.69 5.76
C ALA A 627 9.90 10.27 6.74
N ALA A 628 9.62 10.07 8.04
CA ALA A 628 10.44 10.62 9.13
C ALA A 628 10.58 12.16 9.09
N MET A 629 9.47 12.85 8.79
CA MET A 629 9.37 14.31 8.91
C MET A 629 8.54 14.70 10.13
N ASN A 630 8.93 15.79 10.80
CA ASN A 630 8.15 16.33 11.90
C ASN A 630 8.22 17.86 11.95
N VAL A 631 7.13 18.48 12.40
CA VAL A 631 7.07 19.92 12.68
C VAL A 631 7.29 20.10 14.17
N CYS A 632 8.36 20.80 14.52
CA CYS A 632 8.71 21.11 15.89
C CYS A 632 8.25 22.53 16.22
N TYR A 633 7.57 22.70 17.35
CA TYR A 633 7.03 23.98 17.82
C TYR A 633 7.84 24.59 18.97
N ASP A 634 8.74 23.82 19.57
CA ASP A 634 9.65 24.24 20.63
C ASP A 634 10.97 23.44 20.62
N ASP A 635 11.90 23.85 21.49
CA ASP A 635 13.24 23.27 21.59
C ASP A 635 13.21 21.81 22.08
N GLU A 636 12.24 21.42 22.91
CA GLU A 636 12.15 20.07 23.45
C GLU A 636 11.75 19.08 22.35
N GLU A 637 10.73 19.43 21.55
CA GLU A 637 10.32 18.65 20.39
C GLU A 637 11.45 18.53 19.36
N LEU A 638 12.19 19.61 19.12
CA LEU A 638 13.31 19.63 18.17
C LEU A 638 14.45 18.72 18.61
N GLU A 639 14.90 18.81 19.86
CA GLU A 639 16.00 17.98 20.37
C GLU A 639 15.64 16.49 20.39
N ASN A 640 14.41 16.15 20.77
CA ASN A 640 13.94 14.77 20.79
C ASN A 640 13.89 14.20 19.36
N PHE A 641 13.37 14.96 18.40
CA PHE A 641 13.26 14.50 17.03
C PHE A 641 14.62 14.39 16.33
N LEU A 642 15.56 15.31 16.57
CA LEU A 642 16.90 15.24 15.99
C LEU A 642 17.68 13.98 16.44
N LYS A 643 17.52 13.57 17.70
CA LYS A 643 18.12 12.32 18.22
C LYS A 643 17.58 11.10 17.46
N MET A 644 16.26 11.06 17.23
CA MET A 644 15.62 9.98 16.46
C MET A 644 16.04 10.01 14.98
N ALA A 645 16.04 11.19 14.34
CA ALA A 645 16.34 11.33 12.92
C ALA A 645 17.78 10.95 12.56
N ALA A 646 18.74 11.21 13.45
CA ALA A 646 20.15 10.84 13.27
C ALA A 646 20.36 9.30 13.21
N GLU A 647 19.49 8.52 13.86
CA GLU A 647 19.52 7.06 13.80
C GLU A 647 18.96 6.52 12.47
N VAL A 648 17.98 7.23 11.88
CA VAL A 648 17.23 6.80 10.68
C VAL A 648 18.02 6.98 9.38
N SER A 649 18.88 7.99 9.27
CA SER A 649 19.65 8.26 8.06
C SER A 649 21.12 8.53 8.36
N LYS A 650 21.93 7.46 8.36
CA LYS A 650 23.40 7.56 8.51
C LYS A 650 24.10 8.07 7.25
N GLU A 651 23.52 7.82 6.06
CA GLU A 651 24.14 8.15 4.77
C GLU A 651 23.80 9.56 4.29
N TYR A 652 22.64 10.11 4.69
CA TYR A 652 22.21 11.44 4.29
C TYR A 652 21.96 12.37 5.48
N PRO A 653 22.40 13.63 5.38
CA PRO A 653 22.22 14.63 6.42
C PRO A 653 20.75 15.04 6.57
N VAL A 654 20.39 15.36 7.81
CA VAL A 654 19.07 15.87 8.17
C VAL A 654 19.02 17.37 7.86
N VAL A 655 17.85 17.86 7.45
CA VAL A 655 17.60 19.24 7.03
C VAL A 655 16.55 19.87 7.93
N VAL A 656 16.77 21.12 8.36
CA VAL A 656 15.78 21.94 9.05
C VAL A 656 15.31 23.07 8.14
N SER A 657 14.01 23.29 8.05
CA SER A 657 13.39 24.34 7.22
C SER A 657 12.39 25.15 8.03
N GLN A 658 12.25 26.44 7.74
CA GLN A 658 11.18 27.28 8.29
C GLN A 658 9.82 26.72 7.86
N PHE A 659 8.92 26.51 8.82
CA PHE A 659 7.56 26.06 8.53
C PHE A 659 6.64 27.27 8.39
N LEU A 660 5.98 27.40 7.24
CA LEU A 660 5.12 28.56 6.94
C LEU A 660 3.65 28.21 7.16
N GLU A 661 3.10 28.66 8.28
CA GLU A 661 1.69 28.46 8.58
C GLU A 661 0.76 29.27 7.68
N ASN A 662 -0.47 28.78 7.50
CA ASN A 662 -1.54 29.48 6.79
C ASN A 662 -1.20 29.80 5.31
N THR A 663 -0.45 28.90 4.69
CA THR A 663 -0.08 28.96 3.28
C THR A 663 -0.85 27.91 2.51
N LYS A 664 -1.29 28.26 1.30
CA LYS A 664 -1.86 27.27 0.38
C LYS A 664 -0.74 26.43 -0.20
N GLU A 665 -1.00 25.14 -0.35
CA GLU A 665 -0.13 24.25 -1.11
C GLU A 665 -0.72 24.03 -2.51
N ILE A 666 0.14 24.11 -3.52
CA ILE A 666 -0.23 24.04 -4.93
C ILE A 666 0.70 23.05 -5.63
N GLU A 667 0.11 22.14 -6.41
CA GLU A 667 0.82 21.19 -7.24
C GLU A 667 0.87 21.64 -8.68
N PHE A 668 2.05 21.51 -9.29
CA PHE A 668 2.30 21.72 -10.70
C PHE A 668 2.82 20.42 -11.32
N ASP A 669 1.91 19.63 -11.89
CA ASP A 669 2.26 18.43 -12.65
C ASP A 669 2.50 18.81 -14.10
N ALA A 670 3.59 18.34 -14.69
CA ALA A 670 3.94 18.74 -16.04
C ALA A 670 4.81 17.75 -16.80
N VAL A 671 4.83 17.93 -18.11
CA VAL A 671 5.72 17.24 -19.04
C VAL A 671 6.54 18.29 -19.77
N ALA A 672 7.85 18.09 -19.83
CA ALA A 672 8.75 18.99 -20.56
C ALA A 672 9.59 18.24 -21.60
N GLN A 673 10.07 18.97 -22.61
CA GLN A 673 11.06 18.52 -23.58
C GLN A 673 12.18 19.55 -23.66
N ASN A 674 13.42 19.13 -23.37
CA ASN A 674 14.60 20.00 -23.37
C ASN A 674 14.39 21.27 -22.54
N GLY A 675 13.72 21.11 -21.40
CA GLY A 675 13.38 22.19 -20.48
C GLY A 675 12.23 23.11 -20.89
N GLU A 676 11.61 22.88 -22.04
CA GLU A 676 10.37 23.56 -22.42
C GLU A 676 9.15 22.78 -21.90
N VAL A 677 8.30 23.44 -21.11
CA VAL A 677 7.04 22.83 -20.63
C VAL A 677 6.04 22.69 -21.76
N VAL A 678 5.58 21.46 -21.99
CA VAL A 678 4.68 21.05 -23.08
C VAL A 678 3.25 20.89 -22.57
N GLU A 679 3.07 20.15 -21.47
CA GLU A 679 1.78 19.92 -20.82
C GLU A 679 1.90 20.26 -19.34
N TYR A 680 0.83 20.77 -18.73
CA TYR A 680 0.83 21.05 -17.29
C TYR A 680 -0.59 21.05 -16.69
N ALA A 681 -0.69 20.79 -15.39
CA ALA A 681 -1.88 20.95 -14.58
C ALA A 681 -1.52 21.76 -13.32
N ILE A 682 -2.42 22.65 -12.88
CA ILE A 682 -2.25 23.40 -11.62
C ILE A 682 -3.42 23.06 -10.73
N SER A 683 -3.10 22.40 -9.63
CA SER A 683 -4.07 21.88 -8.66
C SER A 683 -3.81 22.53 -7.31
N GLU A 684 -4.86 22.89 -6.57
CA GLU A 684 -4.71 23.43 -5.21
C GLU A 684 -5.20 22.43 -4.17
N HIS A 685 -4.59 22.46 -2.98
CA HIS A 685 -5.09 21.72 -1.83
C HIS A 685 -6.23 22.48 -1.15
N VAL A 686 -7.21 21.75 -0.61
CA VAL A 686 -8.23 22.33 0.27
C VAL A 686 -7.59 22.70 1.61
N GLU A 687 -6.80 21.79 2.16
CA GLU A 687 -5.99 21.95 3.36
C GLU A 687 -4.85 22.97 3.12
N PHE A 688 -4.35 23.55 4.21
CA PHE A 688 -3.12 24.35 4.15
C PHE A 688 -1.90 23.44 4.23
N ALA A 689 -0.75 23.98 3.78
CA ALA A 689 0.53 23.32 3.92
C ALA A 689 0.77 22.95 5.40
N GLY A 690 1.28 21.74 5.61
CA GLY A 690 1.32 21.08 6.91
C GLY A 690 0.52 19.78 6.95
N VAL A 691 -0.46 19.64 6.06
CA VAL A 691 -0.99 18.33 5.66
C VAL A 691 -0.24 17.90 4.42
N HIS A 692 0.38 16.73 4.46
CA HIS A 692 1.14 16.21 3.33
C HIS A 692 0.27 16.08 2.08
N SER A 693 0.79 16.48 0.92
CA SER A 693 0.12 16.40 -0.40
C SER A 693 -0.67 15.12 -0.68
N GLY A 694 -0.12 13.97 -0.29
CA GLY A 694 -0.78 12.68 -0.46
C GLY A 694 -2.05 12.49 0.38
N ASP A 695 -2.13 13.14 1.54
CA ASP A 695 -3.29 13.11 2.45
C ASP A 695 -4.28 14.25 2.15
N ALA A 696 -3.81 15.32 1.53
CA ALA A 696 -4.62 16.47 1.17
C ALA A 696 -5.69 16.13 0.11
N THR A 697 -6.78 16.88 0.18
CA THR A 697 -7.84 16.92 -0.81
C THR A 697 -7.41 17.88 -1.93
N LEU A 698 -7.28 17.35 -3.14
CA LEU A 698 -6.74 18.07 -4.30
C LEU A 698 -7.89 18.52 -5.22
N VAL A 699 -7.87 19.79 -5.64
CA VAL A 699 -8.86 20.38 -6.54
C VAL A 699 -8.20 20.78 -7.84
N PHE A 700 -8.75 20.28 -8.96
CA PHE A 700 -8.28 20.61 -10.29
C PHE A 700 -9.46 20.93 -11.25
N PRO A 701 -9.44 22.06 -11.97
CA PRO A 701 -8.46 23.14 -11.91
C PRO A 701 -8.51 23.88 -10.56
N ALA A 702 -7.40 24.51 -10.15
CA ALA A 702 -7.37 25.30 -8.92
C ALA A 702 -8.43 26.43 -8.91
N GLN A 703 -9.25 26.51 -7.85
CA GLN A 703 -10.43 27.37 -7.78
C GLN A 703 -10.18 28.71 -7.08
N LYS A 704 -9.43 28.70 -5.97
CA LYS A 704 -9.30 29.81 -5.04
C LYS A 704 -7.90 30.46 -5.10
N ILE A 705 -7.21 30.44 -6.24
CA ILE A 705 -5.90 31.10 -6.42
C ILE A 705 -6.01 32.35 -7.30
N TYR A 706 -5.25 33.40 -6.98
CA TYR A 706 -5.21 34.58 -7.83
C TYR A 706 -4.55 34.26 -9.18
N PHE A 707 -5.06 34.87 -10.25
CA PHE A 707 -4.50 34.73 -11.59
C PHE A 707 -3.02 35.14 -11.67
N ALA A 708 -2.61 36.15 -10.91
CA ALA A 708 -1.21 36.56 -10.79
C ALA A 708 -0.33 35.45 -10.17
N THR A 709 -0.83 34.78 -9.13
CA THR A 709 -0.18 33.63 -8.49
C THR A 709 0.00 32.47 -9.47
N ALA A 710 -1.07 32.10 -10.20
CA ALA A 710 -1.00 31.05 -11.22
C ALA A 710 0.02 31.39 -12.33
N ARG A 711 0.07 32.64 -12.80
CA ARG A 711 1.09 33.09 -13.77
C ARG A 711 2.51 33.00 -13.21
N ARG A 712 2.72 33.34 -11.94
CA ARG A 712 4.02 33.27 -11.27
C ARG A 712 4.50 31.82 -11.14
N ILE A 713 3.62 30.90 -10.74
CA ILE A 713 3.88 29.46 -10.72
C ILE A 713 4.33 28.98 -12.11
N LYS A 714 3.55 29.27 -13.17
CA LYS A 714 3.93 28.90 -14.56
C LYS A 714 5.28 29.48 -14.99
N LYS A 715 5.66 30.67 -14.52
CA LYS A 715 6.95 31.28 -14.85
C LYS A 715 8.10 30.56 -14.13
N ILE A 716 7.94 30.34 -12.83
CA ILE A 716 8.94 29.65 -11.99
C ILE A 716 9.14 28.21 -12.50
N SER A 717 8.06 27.47 -12.75
CA SER A 717 8.15 26.11 -13.27
C SER A 717 8.90 26.01 -14.60
N ARG A 718 8.70 26.98 -15.51
CA ARG A 718 9.47 27.04 -16.78
C ARG A 718 10.95 27.34 -16.56
N GLN A 719 11.30 28.19 -15.59
CA GLN A 719 12.69 28.48 -15.26
C GLN A 719 13.38 27.23 -14.70
N ILE A 720 12.73 26.53 -13.76
CA ILE A 720 13.22 25.28 -13.18
C ILE A 720 13.36 24.21 -14.27
N ALA A 721 12.35 24.05 -15.12
CA ALA A 721 12.39 23.07 -16.20
C ALA A 721 13.54 23.33 -17.18
N LYS A 722 13.74 24.60 -17.56
CA LYS A 722 14.85 25.02 -18.43
C LYS A 722 16.20 24.76 -17.79
N GLU A 723 16.37 25.13 -16.52
CA GLU A 723 17.64 24.99 -15.80
C GLU A 723 18.01 23.52 -15.64
N LEU A 724 17.05 22.65 -15.29
CA LEU A 724 17.26 21.20 -15.15
C LEU A 724 17.26 20.44 -16.47
N ASN A 725 17.03 21.13 -17.60
CA ASN A 725 16.89 20.55 -18.93
C ASN A 725 15.95 19.32 -18.93
N ILE A 726 14.76 19.48 -18.35
CA ILE A 726 13.82 18.37 -18.13
C ILE A 726 13.28 17.84 -19.47
N SER A 727 13.29 16.51 -19.62
CA SER A 727 12.72 15.78 -20.77
C SER A 727 11.93 14.58 -20.27
N GLY A 728 10.62 14.74 -20.08
CA GLY A 728 9.76 13.73 -19.46
C GLY A 728 8.84 14.32 -18.39
N PRO A 729 8.29 13.48 -17.50
CA PRO A 729 7.36 13.92 -16.47
C PRO A 729 8.09 14.55 -15.28
N PHE A 730 7.50 15.57 -14.68
CA PHE A 730 7.97 16.16 -13.43
C PHE A 730 6.83 16.80 -12.65
N ASN A 731 7.05 17.06 -11.37
CA ASN A 731 6.13 17.76 -10.48
C ASN A 731 6.88 18.81 -9.65
N ILE A 732 6.25 19.94 -9.38
CA ILE A 732 6.77 20.95 -8.46
C ILE A 732 5.67 21.32 -7.45
N GLN A 733 6.05 21.37 -6.18
CA GLN A 733 5.16 21.79 -5.10
C GLN A 733 5.50 23.21 -4.64
N PHE A 734 4.46 24.01 -4.44
CA PHE A 734 4.58 25.43 -4.09
C PHE A 734 3.79 25.77 -2.83
N LEU A 735 4.33 26.70 -2.05
CA LEU A 735 3.60 27.45 -1.04
C LEU A 735 3.15 28.78 -1.63
N ALA A 736 1.88 29.12 -1.46
CA ALA A 736 1.33 30.39 -1.87
C ALA A 736 0.62 31.11 -0.72
N ARG A 737 1.02 32.37 -0.49
CA ARG A 737 0.33 33.30 0.39
C ARG A 737 0.17 34.61 -0.34
N ASN A 738 -1.07 35.01 -0.58
CA ASN A 738 -1.39 36.13 -1.48
C ASN A 738 -0.77 35.91 -2.88
N ASN A 739 0.15 36.78 -3.30
CA ASN A 739 0.89 36.70 -4.57
C ASN A 739 2.35 36.22 -4.38
N GLU A 740 2.76 35.90 -3.16
CA GLU A 740 4.07 35.34 -2.86
C GLU A 740 4.04 33.83 -3.08
N VAL A 741 5.03 33.33 -3.82
CA VAL A 741 5.14 31.93 -4.22
C VAL A 741 6.54 31.46 -3.85
N LYS A 742 6.61 30.42 -3.03
CA LYS A 742 7.85 29.75 -2.63
C LYS A 742 7.83 28.30 -3.11
N VAL A 743 8.97 27.80 -3.57
CA VAL A 743 9.13 26.41 -4.00
C VAL A 743 9.42 25.52 -2.79
N ILE A 744 8.71 24.40 -2.66
CA ILE A 744 8.97 23.37 -1.64
C ILE A 744 10.00 22.39 -2.18
N GLU A 745 9.68 21.75 -3.30
CA GLU A 745 10.48 20.71 -3.94
C GLU A 745 10.13 20.55 -5.42
N CYS A 746 11.03 19.88 -6.14
CA CYS A 746 10.86 19.50 -7.54
C CYS A 746 11.17 18.01 -7.69
N ASN A 747 10.19 17.24 -8.13
CA ASN A 747 10.29 15.81 -8.36
C ASN A 747 10.48 15.57 -9.86
N LEU A 748 11.65 15.12 -10.30
CA LEU A 748 11.95 14.84 -11.73
C LEU A 748 11.46 13.46 -12.17
N ARG A 749 10.21 13.17 -11.86
CA ARG A 749 9.48 11.94 -12.19
C ARG A 749 7.98 12.22 -12.21
N ALA A 750 7.20 11.25 -12.66
CA ALA A 750 5.75 11.26 -12.44
C ALA A 750 5.43 11.41 -10.94
N SER A 751 4.40 12.18 -10.63
CA SER A 751 3.82 12.28 -9.30
C SER A 751 2.59 11.39 -9.19
N ARG A 752 2.08 11.24 -7.96
CA ARG A 752 0.86 10.46 -7.71
C ARG A 752 -0.41 11.08 -8.30
N SER A 753 -0.40 12.38 -8.56
CA SER A 753 -1.54 13.12 -9.12
C SER A 753 -1.64 13.00 -10.65
N PHE A 754 -0.64 12.42 -11.35
CA PHE A 754 -0.65 12.24 -12.80
C PHE A 754 -1.87 11.48 -13.34
N PRO A 755 -2.29 10.33 -12.77
CA PRO A 755 -3.51 9.65 -13.20
C PRO A 755 -4.76 10.52 -13.03
N PHE A 756 -4.88 11.22 -11.90
CA PHE A 756 -6.02 12.10 -11.62
C PHE A 756 -6.11 13.25 -12.62
N VAL A 757 -5.05 14.05 -12.77
CA VAL A 757 -5.06 15.19 -13.70
C VAL A 757 -5.21 14.73 -15.15
N SER A 758 -4.63 13.59 -15.52
CA SER A 758 -4.78 13.01 -16.87
C SER A 758 -6.23 12.61 -17.17
N LYS A 759 -6.93 12.02 -16.20
CA LYS A 759 -8.34 11.62 -16.35
C LYS A 759 -9.27 12.83 -16.38
N VAL A 760 -9.04 13.84 -15.55
CA VAL A 760 -9.87 15.06 -15.53
C VAL A 760 -9.70 15.87 -16.82
N LEU A 761 -8.46 16.01 -17.32
CA LEU A 761 -8.17 16.67 -18.60
C LEU A 761 -8.51 15.82 -19.83
N LYS A 762 -8.77 14.53 -19.64
CA LYS A 762 -8.88 13.53 -20.72
C LYS A 762 -7.65 13.50 -21.64
N ARG A 763 -6.47 13.71 -21.07
CA ARG A 763 -5.18 13.73 -21.77
C ARG A 763 -4.15 12.93 -20.99
N ASN A 764 -3.52 11.97 -21.64
CA ASN A 764 -2.55 11.10 -20.96
C ASN A 764 -1.16 11.74 -20.93
N PHE A 765 -0.79 12.34 -19.78
CA PHE A 765 0.51 13.01 -19.62
C PHE A 765 1.67 12.02 -19.77
N ILE A 766 1.48 10.77 -19.36
CA ILE A 766 2.50 9.73 -19.47
C ILE A 766 2.73 9.32 -20.92
N GLU A 767 1.68 9.26 -21.75
CA GLU A 767 1.86 9.02 -23.19
C GLU A 767 2.75 10.12 -23.82
N THR A 768 2.46 11.39 -23.54
CA THR A 768 3.27 12.53 -24.02
C THR A 768 4.71 12.42 -23.51
N ALA A 769 4.88 12.15 -22.21
CA ALA A 769 6.20 12.02 -21.60
C ALA A 769 7.00 10.87 -22.21
N THR A 770 6.41 9.70 -22.41
CA THR A 770 7.06 8.53 -23.01
C THR A 770 7.45 8.80 -24.47
N ARG A 771 6.61 9.49 -25.25
CA ARG A 771 6.97 9.93 -26.61
C ARG A 771 8.21 10.82 -26.57
N ILE A 772 8.28 11.79 -25.67
CA ILE A 772 9.44 12.66 -25.50
C ILE A 772 10.69 11.86 -25.11
N MET A 773 10.59 10.96 -24.12
CA MET A 773 11.72 10.13 -23.66
C MET A 773 12.26 9.17 -24.75
N LEU A 774 11.44 8.85 -25.75
CA LEU A 774 11.79 7.97 -26.87
C LEU A 774 12.08 8.71 -28.18
N ASP A 775 12.17 10.05 -28.13
CA ASP A 775 12.35 10.95 -29.30
C ASP A 775 11.28 10.75 -30.39
N ALA A 776 10.05 10.46 -29.98
CA ALA A 776 8.92 10.26 -30.88
C ALA A 776 8.06 11.54 -31.00
N PRO A 777 7.40 11.74 -32.16
CA PRO A 777 6.43 12.83 -32.32
C PRO A 777 5.26 12.71 -31.34
N TYR A 778 4.80 13.87 -30.86
CA TYR A 778 3.60 14.05 -30.03
C TYR A 778 2.82 15.29 -30.49
N SER A 779 1.54 15.38 -30.12
CA SER A 779 0.72 16.54 -30.40
C SER A 779 0.76 17.52 -29.22
N ARG A 780 1.33 18.70 -29.42
CA ARG A 780 1.34 19.75 -28.39
C ARG A 780 -0.10 20.26 -28.16
N PRO A 781 -0.58 20.32 -26.91
CA PRO A 781 -1.90 20.89 -26.62
C PRO A 781 -1.97 22.38 -26.91
N ASP A 782 -3.15 22.84 -27.33
CA ASP A 782 -3.49 24.27 -27.30
C ASP A 782 -3.56 24.76 -25.85
N LYS A 783 -3.34 26.05 -25.62
CA LYS A 783 -3.46 26.69 -24.31
C LYS A 783 -4.87 26.59 -23.73
N SER A 784 -5.90 26.53 -24.59
CA SER A 784 -7.30 26.31 -24.20
C SER A 784 -7.58 24.90 -23.70
N ALA A 785 -6.72 23.92 -23.99
CA ALA A 785 -6.92 22.53 -23.54
C ALA A 785 -6.84 22.35 -22.02
N PHE A 786 -6.53 23.41 -21.28
CA PHE A 786 -6.45 23.45 -19.82
C PHE A 786 -7.58 24.30 -19.20
N ASP A 787 -8.49 24.81 -20.03
CA ASP A 787 -9.67 25.58 -19.63
C ASP A 787 -10.89 24.65 -19.80
N ILE A 788 -11.31 24.04 -18.70
CA ILE A 788 -12.38 23.02 -18.66
C ILE A 788 -13.56 23.53 -17.83
N ASP A 789 -14.78 23.14 -18.23
CA ASP A 789 -16.04 23.58 -17.60
C ASP A 789 -16.48 22.66 -16.44
N TRP A 790 -15.63 21.74 -16.00
CA TRP A 790 -15.91 20.82 -14.89
C TRP A 790 -14.76 20.80 -13.89
N ILE A 791 -15.06 20.35 -12.68
CA ILE A 791 -14.11 20.28 -11.56
C ILE A 791 -13.84 18.82 -11.21
N GLY A 792 -12.56 18.48 -11.08
CA GLY A 792 -12.11 17.27 -10.43
C GLY A 792 -11.75 17.54 -8.97
N VAL A 793 -12.20 16.66 -8.07
CA VAL A 793 -11.74 16.60 -6.68
C VAL A 793 -11.18 15.21 -6.40
N LYS A 794 -9.94 15.16 -5.91
CA LYS A 794 -9.34 13.96 -5.34
C LYS A 794 -9.41 14.03 -3.83
N ALA A 795 -9.93 12.99 -3.19
CA ALA A 795 -9.96 12.82 -1.74
C ALA A 795 -9.16 11.57 -1.33
N SER A 796 -8.55 11.62 -0.16
CA SER A 796 -7.65 10.57 0.34
C SER A 796 -8.41 9.51 1.14
N GLN A 797 -8.06 8.24 0.93
CA GLN A 797 -8.58 7.11 1.70
C GLN A 797 -7.63 6.79 2.85
N PHE A 798 -8.19 6.58 4.05
CA PHE A 798 -7.43 6.22 5.25
C PHE A 798 -7.87 4.86 5.81
N SER A 799 -6.95 4.21 6.53
CA SER A 799 -7.16 2.89 7.14
C SER A 799 -7.09 2.92 8.68
N PHE A 800 -7.37 4.07 9.31
CA PHE A 800 -7.25 4.23 10.77
C PHE A 800 -8.12 3.28 11.60
N SER A 801 -9.19 2.70 11.03
CA SER A 801 -10.00 1.67 11.69
C SER A 801 -9.23 0.37 11.91
N ARG A 802 -8.24 0.06 11.07
CA ARG A 802 -7.37 -1.13 11.17
C ARG A 802 -6.12 -0.89 12.01
N LEU A 803 -5.72 0.37 12.16
CA LEU A 803 -4.50 0.78 12.85
C LEU A 803 -4.80 1.10 14.32
N HIS A 804 -5.02 0.05 15.11
CA HIS A 804 -5.33 0.19 16.53
C HIS A 804 -4.26 1.02 17.26
N LYS A 805 -4.73 1.91 18.15
CA LYS A 805 -3.93 2.88 18.92
C LYS A 805 -3.28 4.00 18.09
N ALA A 806 -3.36 3.97 16.76
CA ALA A 806 -2.94 5.09 15.94
C ALA A 806 -3.89 6.28 16.14
N ASP A 807 -3.31 7.46 16.26
CA ASP A 807 -4.04 8.73 16.33
C ASP A 807 -4.49 9.17 14.91
N PRO A 808 -5.79 9.28 14.62
CA PRO A 808 -6.27 9.62 13.28
C PRO A 808 -6.23 11.14 13.07
N VAL A 809 -5.02 11.69 12.99
CA VAL A 809 -4.73 13.10 12.71
C VAL A 809 -3.75 13.21 11.56
N LEU A 810 -3.91 14.24 10.73
CA LEU A 810 -3.07 14.47 9.57
C LEU A 810 -1.87 15.36 9.94
N GLY A 811 -0.75 15.14 9.27
CA GLY A 811 0.47 15.92 9.46
C GLY A 811 1.35 15.93 8.21
N VAL A 812 2.65 16.17 8.42
CA VAL A 812 3.64 16.27 7.32
C VAL A 812 4.15 14.93 6.82
N ASP A 813 3.93 13.85 7.57
CA ASP A 813 4.14 12.47 7.09
C ASP A 813 2.82 11.92 6.56
N MET A 814 2.85 11.39 5.34
CA MET A 814 1.68 10.84 4.67
C MET A 814 1.17 9.59 5.38
N SER A 815 -0.15 9.49 5.56
CA SER A 815 -0.83 8.39 6.25
C SER A 815 -1.91 7.69 5.43
N SER A 816 -2.35 8.28 4.32
CA SER A 816 -3.36 7.71 3.44
C SER A 816 -2.87 6.47 2.67
N THR A 817 -3.79 5.54 2.43
CA THR A 817 -3.54 4.24 1.78
C THR A 817 -4.07 4.19 0.35
N GLY A 818 -4.83 5.19 -0.07
CA GLY A 818 -5.36 5.29 -1.43
C GLY A 818 -6.07 6.62 -1.68
N GLU A 819 -6.77 6.70 -2.79
CA GLU A 819 -7.47 7.90 -3.22
C GLU A 819 -8.71 7.59 -4.06
N VAL A 820 -9.65 8.53 -4.08
CA VAL A 820 -10.76 8.58 -5.02
C VAL A 820 -10.69 9.88 -5.81
N GLY A 821 -10.97 9.83 -7.11
CA GLY A 821 -11.05 11.01 -7.97
C GLY A 821 -12.46 11.12 -8.55
N CYS A 822 -13.18 12.18 -8.21
CA CYS A 822 -14.53 12.45 -8.69
C CYS A 822 -14.55 13.70 -9.57
N ILE A 823 -15.49 13.75 -10.51
CA ILE A 823 -15.74 14.90 -11.38
C ILE A 823 -17.17 15.39 -11.12
N GLY A 824 -17.36 16.70 -11.08
CA GLY A 824 -18.67 17.36 -11.00
C GLY A 824 -18.70 18.62 -11.84
N ASP A 825 -19.89 19.18 -12.06
CA ASP A 825 -20.08 20.43 -12.79
C ASP A 825 -19.52 21.62 -12.01
N ASP A 826 -19.51 21.52 -10.67
CA ASP A 826 -18.90 22.50 -9.78
C ASP A 826 -18.12 21.85 -8.63
N PHE A 827 -17.48 22.70 -7.81
CA PHE A 827 -16.67 22.27 -6.68
C PHE A 827 -17.48 21.53 -5.60
N SER A 828 -18.69 21.99 -5.28
CA SER A 828 -19.51 21.41 -4.22
C SER A 828 -19.96 20.00 -4.59
N GLU A 829 -20.41 19.80 -5.83
CA GLU A 829 -20.79 18.49 -6.36
C GLU A 829 -19.58 17.53 -6.39
N ALA A 830 -18.46 17.97 -6.95
CA ALA A 830 -17.25 17.14 -7.04
C ALA A 830 -16.72 16.75 -5.65
N LEU A 831 -16.74 17.69 -4.68
CA LEU A 831 -16.32 17.44 -3.31
C LEU A 831 -17.23 16.45 -2.59
N LEU A 832 -18.55 16.60 -2.71
CA LEU A 832 -19.49 15.65 -2.07
C LEU A 832 -19.33 14.25 -2.63
N ASN A 833 -19.23 14.11 -3.97
CA ASN A 833 -18.97 12.83 -4.59
C ASN A 833 -17.66 12.20 -4.09
N ALA A 834 -16.58 13.00 -4.00
CA ALA A 834 -15.30 12.52 -3.50
C ALA A 834 -15.37 12.07 -2.03
N MET A 835 -16.01 12.84 -1.16
CA MET A 835 -16.15 12.50 0.26
C MET A 835 -17.05 11.27 0.47
N ILE A 836 -18.17 11.16 -0.26
CA ILE A 836 -19.04 9.98 -0.20
C ILE A 836 -18.28 8.73 -0.68
N ALA A 837 -17.50 8.85 -1.76
CA ALA A 837 -16.71 7.76 -2.31
C ALA A 837 -15.60 7.26 -1.35
N THR A 838 -15.10 8.09 -0.43
CA THR A 838 -14.19 7.65 0.65
C THR A 838 -14.89 7.00 1.85
N GLY A 839 -16.23 6.95 1.83
CA GLY A 839 -17.06 6.33 2.85
C GLY A 839 -17.72 7.31 3.82
N PHE A 840 -17.58 8.63 3.64
CA PHE A 840 -18.32 9.59 4.46
C PHE A 840 -19.82 9.50 4.18
N LYS A 841 -20.61 9.69 5.24
CA LYS A 841 -22.05 9.88 5.15
C LYS A 841 -22.38 11.33 5.46
N ILE A 842 -23.32 11.90 4.71
CA ILE A 842 -23.86 13.22 5.02
C ILE A 842 -24.61 13.09 6.36
N PRO A 843 -24.31 13.94 7.36
CA PRO A 843 -25.00 13.87 8.65
C PRO A 843 -26.49 14.19 8.49
N GLU A 844 -27.34 13.60 9.33
CA GLU A 844 -28.80 13.82 9.28
C GLU A 844 -29.32 14.62 10.47
N ARG A 845 -28.65 14.55 11.62
CA ARG A 845 -29.17 15.07 12.90
C ARG A 845 -28.16 15.92 13.64
N ALA A 846 -26.99 15.38 13.97
CA ALA A 846 -26.12 15.98 14.98
C ALA A 846 -24.64 16.04 14.57
N VAL A 847 -24.03 17.19 14.79
CA VAL A 847 -22.61 17.45 14.51
C VAL A 847 -21.90 17.93 15.77
N MET A 848 -20.69 17.41 16.02
CA MET A 848 -19.87 17.80 17.16
C MET A 848 -18.63 18.57 16.72
N PHE A 849 -18.40 19.75 17.30
CA PHE A 849 -17.21 20.56 17.10
C PHE A 849 -16.30 20.59 18.33
N SER A 850 -15.03 20.29 18.12
CA SER A 850 -13.96 20.61 19.06
C SER A 850 -12.88 21.37 18.32
N SER A 851 -12.85 22.70 18.48
CA SER A 851 -11.90 23.56 17.78
C SER A 851 -11.12 24.41 18.77
N GLY A 852 -9.81 24.23 18.77
CA GLY A 852 -8.92 24.89 19.70
C GLY A 852 -8.65 26.36 19.40
N ALA A 853 -7.92 26.60 18.31
CA ALA A 853 -7.42 27.92 17.94
C ALA A 853 -8.55 28.86 17.50
N MET A 854 -8.43 30.15 17.83
CA MET A 854 -9.43 31.16 17.45
C MET A 854 -9.65 31.20 15.95
N LYS A 855 -8.57 31.10 15.15
CA LYS A 855 -8.65 31.08 13.70
C LYS A 855 -9.52 29.93 13.18
N SER A 856 -9.28 28.71 13.66
CA SER A 856 -10.07 27.54 13.27
C SER A 856 -11.54 27.66 13.66
N LYS A 857 -11.86 28.37 14.76
CA LYS A 857 -13.25 28.68 15.12
C LYS A 857 -13.91 29.67 14.17
N VAL A 858 -13.15 30.68 13.72
CA VAL A 858 -13.61 31.65 12.72
C VAL A 858 -13.82 30.95 11.37
N ASP A 859 -12.88 30.11 10.95
CA ASP A 859 -12.98 29.36 9.68
C ASP A 859 -14.24 28.48 9.63
N LEU A 860 -14.67 27.90 10.78
CA LEU A 860 -15.87 27.06 10.87
C LEU A 860 -17.19 27.84 11.07
N LEU A 861 -17.16 29.15 11.30
CA LEU A 861 -18.32 29.89 11.81
C LEU A 861 -19.48 29.92 10.81
N ASP A 862 -19.19 30.18 9.54
CA ASP A 862 -20.24 30.28 8.51
C ASP A 862 -20.85 28.92 8.19
N ALA A 863 -20.02 27.87 8.08
CA ALA A 863 -20.47 26.49 7.98
C ALA A 863 -21.36 26.09 9.19
N SER A 864 -21.00 26.48 10.40
CA SER A 864 -21.80 26.23 11.62
C SER A 864 -23.14 26.97 11.59
N ARG A 865 -23.20 28.20 11.06
CA ARG A 865 -24.46 28.94 10.86
C ARG A 865 -25.37 28.24 9.85
N MET A 866 -24.82 27.69 8.77
CA MET A 866 -25.59 26.95 7.77
C MET A 866 -26.20 25.69 8.38
N LEU A 867 -25.43 24.92 9.15
CA LEU A 867 -25.95 23.75 9.89
C LEU A 867 -27.09 24.14 10.83
N PHE A 868 -26.89 25.18 11.64
CA PHE A 868 -27.91 25.67 12.56
C PHE A 868 -29.19 26.11 11.83
N ALA A 869 -29.05 26.85 10.73
CA ALA A 869 -30.18 27.29 9.91
C ALA A 869 -30.94 26.12 9.24
N LYS A 870 -30.25 25.00 8.97
CA LYS A 870 -30.84 23.77 8.44
C LYS A 870 -31.44 22.86 9.52
N GLY A 871 -31.33 23.23 10.80
CA GLY A 871 -31.94 22.51 11.92
C GLY A 871 -31.09 21.39 12.52
N TYR A 872 -29.79 21.33 12.23
CA TYR A 872 -28.89 20.37 12.85
C TYR A 872 -28.66 20.70 14.33
N GLN A 873 -28.58 19.66 15.17
CA GLN A 873 -28.15 19.80 16.55
C GLN A 873 -26.63 19.95 16.61
N ILE A 874 -26.17 21.05 17.17
CA ILE A 874 -24.74 21.34 17.28
C ILE A 874 -24.29 21.09 18.70
N TYR A 875 -23.32 20.20 18.85
CA TYR A 875 -22.61 19.96 20.10
C TYR A 875 -21.19 20.51 20.01
N ALA A 876 -20.64 20.97 21.12
CA ALA A 876 -19.27 21.45 21.10
C ALA A 876 -18.56 21.36 22.45
N THR A 877 -17.24 21.24 22.46
CA THR A 877 -16.46 21.37 23.70
C THR A 877 -16.69 22.75 24.32
N ALA A 878 -16.62 22.90 25.64
CA ALA A 878 -17.05 24.11 26.36
C ALA A 878 -16.55 25.43 25.75
N GLY A 879 -15.27 25.52 25.40
CA GLY A 879 -14.69 26.72 24.80
C GLY A 879 -15.10 26.97 23.34
N THR A 880 -15.49 25.93 22.61
CA THR A 880 -16.03 26.03 21.24
C THR A 880 -17.51 26.40 21.29
N ALA A 881 -18.29 25.78 22.18
CA ALA A 881 -19.70 26.10 22.42
C ALA A 881 -19.88 27.57 22.84
N ALA A 882 -19.06 28.06 23.78
CA ALA A 882 -19.12 29.46 24.21
C ALA A 882 -18.87 30.44 23.05
N PHE A 883 -17.94 30.10 22.15
CA PHE A 883 -17.67 30.93 20.97
C PHE A 883 -18.84 30.93 19.98
N LEU A 884 -19.39 29.75 19.65
CA LEU A 884 -20.51 29.63 18.71
C LEU A 884 -21.77 30.33 19.23
N ASN A 885 -22.10 30.12 20.51
CA ASN A 885 -23.23 30.77 21.17
C ASN A 885 -23.12 32.30 21.16
N ALA A 886 -21.91 32.83 21.40
CA ALA A 886 -21.65 34.27 21.34
C ALA A 886 -21.83 34.86 19.93
N HIS A 887 -21.80 34.05 18.88
CA HIS A 887 -21.96 34.45 17.48
C HIS A 887 -23.28 33.99 16.85
N GLY A 888 -24.28 33.64 17.68
CA GLY A 888 -25.65 33.34 17.25
C GLY A 888 -25.88 31.92 16.75
N VAL A 889 -25.00 30.98 17.07
CA VAL A 889 -25.14 29.55 16.75
C VAL A 889 -25.36 28.78 18.05
N ASP A 890 -26.56 28.26 18.28
CA ASP A 890 -26.87 27.51 19.49
C ASP A 890 -26.11 26.18 19.50
N ALA A 891 -25.17 26.05 20.44
CA ALA A 891 -24.28 24.90 20.58
C ALA A 891 -24.33 24.36 22.01
N THR A 892 -24.71 23.09 22.15
CA THR A 892 -24.79 22.41 23.45
C THR A 892 -23.38 22.00 23.92
N PRO A 893 -22.93 22.43 25.11
CA PRO A 893 -21.61 22.08 25.62
C PRO A 893 -21.52 20.61 26.06
N VAL A 894 -20.43 19.94 25.69
CA VAL A 894 -20.08 18.58 26.13
C VAL A 894 -18.84 18.59 27.03
N TYR A 895 -18.74 17.63 27.95
CA TYR A 895 -17.56 17.43 28.79
C TYR A 895 -16.47 16.66 28.03
N TRP A 896 -15.21 17.00 28.32
CA TRP A 896 -14.06 16.26 27.81
C TRP A 896 -14.01 14.82 28.35
N PRO A 897 -13.25 13.90 27.71
CA PRO A 897 -13.13 12.52 28.16
C PRO A 897 -12.67 12.36 29.61
N ASP A 898 -11.79 13.25 30.10
CA ASP A 898 -11.31 13.25 31.49
C ASP A 898 -12.24 13.96 32.49
N GLU A 899 -13.31 14.61 32.01
CA GLU A 899 -14.24 15.40 32.81
C GLU A 899 -15.54 14.63 33.06
N LYS A 900 -15.88 14.42 34.35
CA LYS A 900 -17.13 13.79 34.80
C LYS A 900 -17.49 12.52 33.99
N PRO A 901 -16.72 11.42 34.07
CA PRO A 901 -16.86 10.24 33.20
C PRO A 901 -18.23 9.54 33.21
N GLY A 902 -19.06 9.77 34.25
CA GLY A 902 -20.42 9.21 34.35
C GLY A 902 -21.54 10.15 33.91
N ALA A 903 -21.23 11.37 33.42
CA ALA A 903 -22.26 12.31 32.99
C ALA A 903 -22.80 11.94 31.60
N GLU A 904 -24.12 12.10 31.38
CA GLU A 904 -24.78 11.85 30.09
C GLU A 904 -24.21 12.70 28.94
N ASN A 905 -23.69 13.88 29.24
CA ASN A 905 -23.07 14.79 28.28
C ASN A 905 -21.53 14.69 28.24
N ASN A 906 -20.94 13.59 28.75
CA ASN A 906 -19.54 13.27 28.49
C ASN A 906 -19.37 12.81 27.04
N VAL A 907 -18.39 13.37 26.33
CA VAL A 907 -18.21 13.12 24.89
C VAL A 907 -17.99 11.64 24.56
N MET A 908 -17.29 10.87 25.41
CA MET A 908 -17.05 9.45 25.13
C MET A 908 -18.32 8.62 25.26
N LYS A 909 -19.16 8.92 26.26
CA LYS A 909 -20.46 8.28 26.40
C LYS A 909 -21.37 8.62 25.22
N MET A 910 -21.41 9.89 24.81
CA MET A 910 -22.20 10.33 23.66
C MET A 910 -21.73 9.71 22.33
N ILE A 911 -20.42 9.50 22.16
CA ILE A 911 -19.86 8.74 21.03
C ILE A 911 -20.37 7.29 21.07
N ALA A 912 -20.28 6.62 22.23
CA ALA A 912 -20.75 5.24 22.39
C ALA A 912 -22.27 5.09 22.15
N ASP A 913 -23.05 6.09 22.56
CA ASP A 913 -24.50 6.15 22.33
C ASP A 913 -24.88 6.63 20.91
N HIS A 914 -23.90 6.79 20.00
CA HIS A 914 -24.06 7.29 18.63
C HIS A 914 -24.90 8.58 18.55
N LYS A 915 -24.62 9.54 19.43
CA LYS A 915 -25.30 10.85 19.43
C LYS A 915 -24.83 11.80 18.33
N PHE A 916 -23.73 11.48 17.65
CA PHE A 916 -23.13 12.33 16.62
C PHE A 916 -23.07 11.58 15.29
N ASP A 917 -23.41 12.27 14.19
CA ASP A 917 -23.29 11.76 12.83
C ASP A 917 -21.99 12.24 12.15
N LEU A 918 -21.38 13.30 12.67
CA LEU A 918 -20.11 13.87 12.22
C LEU A 918 -19.38 14.50 13.41
N ILE A 919 -18.08 14.21 13.53
CA ILE A 919 -17.20 14.83 14.51
C ILE A 919 -16.13 15.65 13.77
N VAL A 920 -16.00 16.92 14.13
CA VAL A 920 -14.93 17.81 13.68
C VAL A 920 -14.02 18.11 14.86
N ASN A 921 -12.81 17.55 14.86
CA ASN A 921 -11.85 17.71 15.96
C ASN A 921 -10.53 18.32 15.46
N ILE A 922 -10.31 19.59 15.80
CA ILE A 922 -9.13 20.35 15.39
C ILE A 922 -8.25 20.57 16.63
N PRO A 923 -7.05 19.97 16.69
CA PRO A 923 -6.13 20.12 17.81
C PRO A 923 -5.82 21.60 18.13
N LYS A 924 -5.77 21.95 19.42
CA LYS A 924 -5.49 23.33 19.88
C LYS A 924 -4.01 23.64 20.03
N ASN A 925 -3.31 22.77 20.77
CA ASN A 925 -1.92 22.90 21.17
C ASN A 925 -1.36 21.54 21.58
N HIS A 926 -0.06 21.49 21.79
CA HIS A 926 0.70 20.28 22.13
C HIS A 926 0.69 19.97 23.64
N SER A 927 -0.22 20.57 24.42
CA SER A 927 -0.29 20.24 25.85
C SER A 927 -0.75 18.80 26.04
N LYS A 928 -0.11 18.08 26.97
CA LYS A 928 -0.38 16.65 27.22
C LYS A 928 -1.87 16.36 27.45
N ARG A 929 -2.58 17.24 28.19
CA ARG A 929 -4.02 17.09 28.44
C ARG A 929 -4.84 17.21 27.16
N GLU A 930 -4.60 18.25 26.35
CA GLU A 930 -5.32 18.48 25.10
C GLU A 930 -5.06 17.34 24.10
N LEU A 931 -3.79 16.94 23.92
CA LEU A 931 -3.42 15.84 23.02
C LEU A 931 -4.09 14.53 23.45
N THR A 932 -4.07 14.21 24.75
CA THR A 932 -4.69 12.97 25.27
C THR A 932 -6.19 12.96 25.06
N ASN A 933 -6.88 14.06 25.39
CA ASN A 933 -8.33 14.14 25.26
C ASN A 933 -8.77 14.22 23.80
N GLY A 934 -8.07 14.99 22.96
CA GLY A 934 -8.31 15.06 21.52
C GLY A 934 -8.12 13.70 20.85
N TYR A 935 -7.04 12.99 21.19
CA TYR A 935 -6.79 11.62 20.75
C TYR A 935 -7.97 10.71 21.10
N ARG A 936 -8.45 10.72 22.36
CA ARG A 936 -9.58 9.87 22.78
C ARG A 936 -10.85 10.13 21.97
N ILE A 937 -11.18 11.40 21.70
CA ILE A 937 -12.34 11.77 20.87
C ILE A 937 -12.15 11.25 19.44
N ARG A 938 -10.99 11.51 18.83
CA ARG A 938 -10.68 11.11 17.45
C ARG A 938 -10.68 9.58 17.29
N ARG A 939 -10.03 8.88 18.21
CA ARG A 939 -9.97 7.42 18.24
C ARG A 939 -11.36 6.81 18.46
N GLY A 940 -12.13 7.35 19.42
CA GLY A 940 -13.51 6.96 19.66
C GLY A 940 -14.41 7.17 18.45
N ALA A 941 -14.24 8.27 17.70
CA ALA A 941 -15.00 8.49 16.46
C ALA A 941 -14.77 7.37 15.45
N ILE A 942 -13.51 7.03 15.17
CA ILE A 942 -13.18 5.96 14.22
C ILE A 942 -13.62 4.58 14.76
N ASP A 943 -13.45 4.32 16.05
CA ASP A 943 -13.82 3.05 16.68
C ASP A 943 -15.33 2.84 16.78
N HIS A 944 -16.13 3.91 16.72
CA HIS A 944 -17.60 3.84 16.63
C HIS A 944 -18.12 4.13 15.21
N ASN A 945 -17.26 4.10 14.19
CA ASN A 945 -17.61 4.33 12.79
C ASN A 945 -18.38 5.66 12.56
N ILE A 946 -18.04 6.70 13.32
CA ILE A 946 -18.54 8.06 13.15
C ILE A 946 -17.55 8.83 12.26
N PRO A 947 -18.01 9.44 11.15
CA PRO A 947 -17.18 10.29 10.30
C PRO A 947 -16.40 11.34 11.10
N LEU A 948 -15.10 11.43 10.83
CA LEU A 948 -14.17 12.33 11.52
C LEU A 948 -13.47 13.25 10.52
N ILE A 949 -13.49 14.57 10.77
CA ILE A 949 -12.68 15.55 10.04
C ILE A 949 -11.78 16.29 11.03
N THR A 950 -10.48 16.35 10.74
CA THR A 950 -9.48 17.00 11.60
C THR A 950 -8.94 18.32 11.05
N ASN A 951 -9.46 18.76 9.90
CA ASN A 951 -9.06 20.01 9.24
C ASN A 951 -10.25 20.98 9.12
N ALA A 952 -10.07 22.23 9.57
CA ALA A 952 -11.12 23.25 9.57
C ALA A 952 -11.64 23.59 8.16
N ARG A 953 -10.74 23.66 7.18
CA ARG A 953 -11.06 24.09 5.80
C ARG A 953 -11.83 22.99 5.07
N LEU A 954 -11.39 21.75 5.19
CA LEU A 954 -12.12 20.60 4.64
C LEU A 954 -13.49 20.44 5.31
N ALA A 955 -13.57 20.57 6.64
CA ALA A 955 -14.84 20.50 7.36
C ALA A 955 -15.80 21.58 6.88
N SER A 956 -15.34 22.82 6.75
CA SER A 956 -16.16 23.93 6.26
C SER A 956 -16.63 23.69 4.84
N ALA A 957 -15.73 23.32 3.92
CA ALA A 957 -16.06 23.04 2.52
C ALA A 957 -17.08 21.88 2.38
N PHE A 958 -16.91 20.80 3.15
CA PHE A 958 -17.84 19.68 3.13
C PHE A 958 -19.22 20.07 3.67
N ILE A 959 -19.27 20.80 4.79
CA ILE A 959 -20.51 21.29 5.40
C ILE A 959 -21.26 22.25 4.49
N GLU A 960 -20.56 23.23 3.92
CA GLU A 960 -21.11 24.16 2.94
C GLU A 960 -21.72 23.39 1.77
N ALA A 961 -20.97 22.45 1.19
CA ALA A 961 -21.41 21.69 0.03
C ALA A 961 -22.71 20.90 0.28
N PHE A 962 -22.83 20.13 1.39
CA PHE A 962 -24.07 19.38 1.63
C PHE A 962 -25.23 20.24 2.16
N CYS A 963 -24.95 21.44 2.69
CA CYS A 963 -25.99 22.40 3.04
C CYS A 963 -26.58 23.09 1.80
N GLU A 964 -25.79 23.25 0.75
CA GLU A 964 -26.20 23.84 -0.54
C GLU A 964 -26.84 22.82 -1.47
N LEU A 965 -26.22 21.65 -1.62
CA LEU A 965 -26.64 20.60 -2.54
C LEU A 965 -27.17 19.37 -1.79
N LYS A 966 -28.39 18.93 -2.10
CA LYS A 966 -28.95 17.72 -1.51
C LYS A 966 -28.41 16.48 -2.23
N LEU A 967 -28.33 15.35 -1.52
CA LEU A 967 -27.87 14.08 -2.08
C LEU A 967 -28.63 13.67 -3.35
N GLY A 968 -29.94 13.89 -3.41
CA GLY A 968 -30.76 13.57 -4.58
C GLY A 968 -30.60 14.51 -5.78
N ASP A 969 -29.94 15.66 -5.58
CA ASP A 969 -29.69 16.66 -6.63
C ASP A 969 -28.30 16.48 -7.29
N ILE A 970 -27.45 15.63 -6.73
CA ILE A 970 -26.15 15.25 -7.31
C ILE A 970 -26.38 14.53 -8.66
N GLN A 971 -25.74 15.01 -9.72
CA GLN A 971 -25.87 14.44 -11.05
C GLN A 971 -24.97 13.20 -11.18
N ILE A 972 -25.52 12.11 -11.72
CA ILE A 972 -24.76 10.91 -12.05
C ILE A 972 -24.41 10.96 -13.54
N LYS A 973 -23.18 11.39 -13.85
CA LYS A 973 -22.65 11.48 -15.21
C LYS A 973 -21.53 10.48 -15.45
N SER A 974 -21.52 9.89 -16.64
CA SER A 974 -20.39 9.11 -17.11
C SER A 974 -19.19 10.01 -17.42
N TRP A 975 -17.98 9.45 -17.37
CA TRP A 975 -16.76 10.19 -17.72
C TRP A 975 -16.84 10.79 -19.14
N GLN A 976 -17.54 10.13 -20.08
CA GLN A 976 -17.68 10.58 -21.46
C GLN A 976 -18.54 11.84 -21.62
N GLU A 977 -19.41 12.15 -20.67
CA GLU A 977 -20.35 13.29 -20.75
C GLU A 977 -19.67 14.66 -20.51
N TYR A 978 -18.56 14.70 -19.78
CA TYR A 978 -17.75 15.89 -19.57
C TYR A 978 -16.93 16.22 -20.84
N LYS A 979 -17.35 17.18 -21.68
CA LYS A 979 -16.81 17.37 -23.04
C LYS A 979 -16.00 18.63 -23.23
#